data_AF-A0A814NIP2-F1
#
_entry.id   AF-A0A814NIP2-F1
#
_cell.length_a   1.000
_cell.length_b   1.000
_cell.length_c   1.000
_cell.angle_alpha   90.00
_cell.angle_beta   90.00
_cell.angle_gamma   90.00
#
_symmetry.space_group_name_H-M   'P 1'
#
loop_
_entity.id
_entity.type
_entity.pdbx_description
1 polymer ?
#
loop_
_entity_poly.entity_id
_entity_poly.type
_entity_poly.pdbx_seq_one_letter_code
_entity_poly.pdbx_strand_id
1 'polypeptide(L)'
;MARNNAENNHEETLQTTIQFDHHICSLVQGNVNEFLKLREELLTNANIRRLAGFNDVLARLIDGSRIKQLNSRISSDKLHIALCGENSSGKTAFLHTFLGIGKILPSGDGPVTARITKLTYASSEQACIYVRKTLRDQTLVEDKVNLSAFFISEKPQWINVGRALSKHVKRPEDIDPASHEFAEWARCLVEIHIPSPTLALGIDVYDTPGFLSDDAPVLKEILHELVELIHPTIIFMYGNPSTDDATKGCFLAMKTALQDLDSTNIFFLNSKADITKMPKFKNGMNVDEFRAVLADERAQRYHLLLRAPFLSNDRLEGLPASIDECYCFDLCSVNSQSIKPYGPLMNETTVQNIIQFVVNNDIAMGTRACKVILPIIDAFFSLLILTSHRTLGHLLKLRNDAMKWEKNYFQAYTMHIEICLSNLFSNIFQQFNTQKQCITEALSNIRTNSDPFQPTLITTVRLQIIKPAVRDTLRTFMNYVLEHIIGNNDFPQNAAFNEILIGALGTQEISDFVALLLGELKMKTTVSAGILYMVNTISIPIVQCARNLENLNFSDEITGDTLLAYTKEPHSNQNEISKQQIDGIVHRYLLSMQKIIKKQQDTMQQAVRLWGDQQKATLRSLIDYHYEKVLPQLDSHEEILNHLEQYAPRLIMIECRLCATEDMAKFNDSKPKICSGNVKSTVFSIFTSNWGEEKNLVVKKLSRSLINQPMAAYYEAHYHRQVANLCHPNIINLRYFYEHYLEDGTSELWMIFPSLTQSLAQFLSQCSTTLSIKMVLQWMNDIVDALITLHENALVHRNVVLSNIIVTEESRVLLIDLGDWCEDCDLSLRHKLSLTFNGTNDDIRGFGRFADIGNILPAGIGPVTAHIVQLTYAPAEQAFFRVYDTIEKTSVQCEGDLSHLFENQLQPNWAGVTDIIQPHVKRPSYIDEKSPEFNEWAKCFVEIALPSKVLALGIDIYDTPGFLSDNREQVLTDNLHKLVKRIKPTLVFLYENSTISDTDKNCFLAMKNALGSMGRVSVFFLNTKADCISIANDYLLDDDPESVTSDLFSDKLREKRQHCYNLLLRRREMANEVLGGLPKLVDECPCFDICTVPGDFDPWEEYSNLINTFSFQRLVEYVVKAYSTPTLTLARDILFTIDDYFDVTVSTSVRLPNQWKALRDEAIKWGRKFFDEYKKILPTLTDDLTTNILNLLERSKGEIVKQAALMIRNDDPIDRLLQDSRKTIIDYVRIAVQEQVIKVAANDVIIKRRDEVKNFIAGHFQQ
;
A
#
# COMPACT_ATOMS: atom_id res chain seq x y z
N MET A 1 30.75 60.08 0.97
CA MET A 1 30.40 59.52 -0.35
C MET A 1 30.25 58.00 -0.31
N ALA A 2 31.27 57.20 0.06
CA ALA A 2 31.09 55.73 0.19
C ALA A 2 30.09 55.29 1.28
N ARG A 3 29.97 56.04 2.39
CA ARG A 3 28.96 55.79 3.45
C ARG A 3 27.53 56.09 3.00
N ASN A 4 27.31 57.24 2.33
CA ASN A 4 25.99 57.58 1.75
C ASN A 4 25.57 56.60 0.64
N ASN A 5 26.51 56.03 -0.11
CA ASN A 5 26.19 54.99 -1.10
C ASN A 5 25.81 53.65 -0.46
N ALA A 6 26.35 53.34 0.73
CA ALA A 6 25.96 52.14 1.47
C ALA A 6 24.57 52.32 2.12
N GLU A 7 24.33 53.44 2.80
CA GLU A 7 23.03 53.73 3.45
C GLU A 7 21.87 53.78 2.45
N ASN A 8 22.05 54.41 1.28
CA ASN A 8 21.01 54.45 0.24
C ASN A 8 20.64 53.05 -0.31
N ASN A 9 21.58 52.10 -0.31
CA ASN A 9 21.32 50.76 -0.86
C ASN A 9 20.43 49.91 0.08
N HIS A 10 20.37 50.23 1.38
CA HIS A 10 19.64 49.43 2.37
C HIS A 10 18.14 49.74 2.37
N GLU A 11 17.78 51.03 2.35
CA GLU A 11 16.38 51.46 2.24
C GLU A 11 15.77 50.99 0.91
N GLU A 12 16.54 51.04 -0.17
CA GLU A 12 16.17 50.49 -1.48
C GLU A 12 15.97 48.95 -1.42
N THR A 13 16.84 48.22 -0.73
CA THR A 13 16.71 46.76 -0.55
C THR A 13 15.45 46.40 0.26
N LEU A 14 15.18 47.11 1.35
CA LEU A 14 13.98 46.90 2.17
C LEU A 14 12.71 47.25 1.41
N GLN A 15 12.71 48.38 0.70
CA GLN A 15 11.58 48.78 -0.14
C GLN A 15 11.30 47.75 -1.24
N THR A 16 12.35 47.22 -1.88
CA THR A 16 12.23 46.14 -2.88
C THR A 16 11.66 44.87 -2.25
N THR A 17 12.09 44.53 -1.04
CA THR A 17 11.63 43.33 -0.31
C THR A 17 10.14 43.44 0.08
N ILE A 18 9.70 44.61 0.54
CA ILE A 18 8.28 44.87 0.85
C ILE A 18 7.42 44.90 -0.42
N GLN A 19 7.92 45.52 -1.49
CA GLN A 19 7.22 45.51 -2.79
C GLN A 19 7.04 44.10 -3.34
N PHE A 20 8.06 43.25 -3.19
CA PHE A 20 7.99 41.85 -3.54
C PHE A 20 6.93 41.11 -2.72
N ASP A 21 6.93 41.29 -1.40
CA ASP A 21 5.95 40.64 -0.53
C ASP A 21 4.52 41.07 -0.86
N HIS A 22 4.29 42.36 -1.06
CA HIS A 22 3.01 42.87 -1.54
C HIS A 22 2.61 42.25 -2.88
N HIS A 23 3.56 42.01 -3.79
CA HIS A 23 3.28 41.33 -5.06
C HIS A 23 2.83 39.88 -4.83
N ILE A 24 3.58 39.10 -4.03
CA ILE A 24 3.23 37.72 -3.67
C ILE A 24 1.88 37.64 -2.97
N CYS A 25 1.67 38.47 -1.94
CA CYS A 25 0.42 38.53 -1.20
C CYS A 25 -0.75 38.90 -2.11
N SER A 26 -0.57 39.86 -3.02
CA SER A 26 -1.60 40.22 -4.02
C SER A 26 -1.94 39.06 -4.95
N LEU A 27 -0.95 38.29 -5.42
CA LEU A 27 -1.18 37.10 -6.25
C LEU A 27 -1.92 36.00 -5.48
N VAL A 28 -1.51 35.71 -4.23
CA VAL A 28 -2.22 34.75 -3.37
C VAL A 28 -3.65 35.21 -3.14
N GLN A 29 -3.86 36.48 -2.77
CA GLN A 29 -5.17 37.06 -2.52
C GLN A 29 -6.08 36.97 -3.75
N GLY A 30 -5.56 37.26 -4.95
CA GLY A 30 -6.29 37.13 -6.21
C GLY A 30 -6.83 35.72 -6.42
N ASN A 31 -5.96 34.71 -6.24
CA ASN A 31 -6.31 33.30 -6.37
C ASN A 31 -7.27 32.81 -5.25
N VAL A 32 -7.08 33.27 -4.00
CA VAL A 32 -7.97 32.96 -2.87
C VAL A 32 -9.36 33.57 -3.09
N ASN A 33 -9.45 34.81 -3.58
CA ASN A 33 -10.71 35.44 -3.93
C ASN A 33 -11.43 34.69 -5.05
N GLU A 34 -10.70 34.27 -6.09
CA GLU A 34 -11.28 33.46 -7.16
C GLU A 34 -11.78 32.11 -6.62
N PHE A 35 -11.00 31.44 -5.76
CA PHE A 35 -11.40 30.20 -5.11
C PHE A 35 -12.67 30.39 -4.26
N LEU A 36 -12.73 31.43 -3.43
CA LEU A 36 -13.90 31.72 -2.60
C LEU A 36 -15.13 31.99 -3.47
N LYS A 37 -14.98 32.71 -4.59
CA LYS A 37 -16.06 32.94 -5.55
C LYS A 37 -16.55 31.62 -6.15
N LEU A 38 -15.64 30.78 -6.64
CA LEU A 38 -15.96 29.45 -7.18
C LEU A 38 -16.66 28.56 -6.16
N ARG A 39 -16.19 28.60 -4.91
CA ARG A 39 -16.80 27.87 -3.80
C ARG A 39 -18.22 28.35 -3.54
N GLU A 40 -18.49 29.65 -3.52
CA GLU A 40 -19.87 30.15 -3.33
C GLU A 40 -20.76 29.82 -4.54
N GLU A 41 -20.24 29.88 -5.78
CA GLU A 41 -20.93 29.39 -6.99
C GLU A 41 -21.29 27.89 -6.86
N LEU A 42 -20.34 27.08 -6.41
CA LEU A 42 -20.56 25.65 -6.16
C LEU A 42 -21.60 25.40 -5.06
N LEU A 43 -21.54 26.16 -3.95
CA LEU A 43 -22.45 26.02 -2.81
C LEU A 43 -23.85 26.58 -3.06
N THR A 44 -24.02 27.47 -4.04
CA THR A 44 -25.35 27.95 -4.47
C THR A 44 -26.08 26.92 -5.33
N ASN A 45 -25.36 25.94 -5.90
CA ASN A 45 -25.98 24.81 -6.57
C ASN A 45 -26.63 23.84 -5.56
N ALA A 46 -27.97 23.77 -5.58
CA ALA A 46 -28.78 23.04 -4.61
C ALA A 46 -28.48 21.54 -4.53
N ASN A 47 -27.99 20.94 -5.62
CA ASN A 47 -27.66 19.52 -5.68
C ASN A 47 -26.40 19.17 -4.85
N ILE A 48 -25.44 20.10 -4.74
CA ILE A 48 -24.18 19.89 -4.01
C ILE A 48 -24.39 19.98 -2.50
N ARG A 49 -25.28 20.87 -2.02
CA ARG A 49 -25.65 20.93 -0.59
C ARG A 49 -26.29 19.63 -0.09
N ARG A 50 -26.97 18.87 -0.95
CA ARG A 50 -27.55 17.56 -0.59
C ARG A 50 -26.46 16.51 -0.37
N LEU A 51 -25.33 16.61 -1.07
CA LEU A 51 -24.17 15.71 -0.91
C LEU A 51 -23.34 16.02 0.33
N ALA A 52 -23.39 17.26 0.84
CA ALA A 52 -22.66 17.69 2.03
C ALA A 52 -22.92 16.84 3.29
N GLY A 53 -24.11 16.23 3.39
CA GLY A 53 -24.47 15.35 4.50
C GLY A 53 -23.81 13.96 4.47
N PHE A 54 -23.10 13.62 3.39
CA PHE A 54 -22.59 12.27 3.14
C PHE A 54 -21.06 12.13 3.17
N ASN A 55 -20.28 13.23 3.32
CA ASN A 55 -18.82 13.13 3.20
C ASN A 55 -18.06 14.21 3.99
N ASP A 56 -17.17 13.79 4.89
CA ASP A 56 -16.24 14.66 5.64
C ASP A 56 -15.32 15.48 4.72
N VAL A 57 -15.05 14.99 3.50
CA VAL A 57 -14.29 15.70 2.46
C VAL A 57 -15.04 16.96 1.98
N LEU A 58 -16.37 16.87 1.84
CA LEU A 58 -17.21 18.03 1.48
C LEU A 58 -17.35 19.01 2.64
N ALA A 59 -17.34 18.54 3.89
CA ALA A 59 -17.38 19.42 5.06
C ALA A 59 -16.19 20.40 5.08
N ARG A 60 -14.98 19.97 4.67
CA ARG A 60 -13.81 20.85 4.54
C ARG A 60 -13.96 21.89 3.43
N LEU A 61 -14.62 21.52 2.33
CA LEU A 61 -14.93 22.45 1.24
C LEU A 61 -15.99 23.48 1.67
N ILE A 62 -16.85 23.11 2.62
CA ILE A 62 -17.89 23.97 3.18
C ILE A 62 -17.36 24.91 4.26
N ASP A 63 -16.35 24.53 5.04
CA ASP A 63 -15.77 25.43 6.05
C ASP A 63 -14.80 26.46 5.42
N GLY A 64 -15.39 27.51 4.84
CA GLY A 64 -14.64 28.63 4.26
C GLY A 64 -14.26 29.71 5.28
N SER A 65 -14.59 29.54 6.57
CA SER A 65 -14.40 30.58 7.59
C SER A 65 -12.93 30.92 7.79
N ARG A 66 -12.09 29.88 7.92
CA ARG A 66 -10.63 30.01 8.05
C ARG A 66 -9.97 30.63 6.83
N ILE A 67 -10.44 30.29 5.62
CA ILE A 67 -9.91 30.87 4.37
C ILE A 67 -10.28 32.34 4.29
N LYS A 68 -11.52 32.72 4.63
CA LYS A 68 -11.95 34.13 4.68
C LYS A 68 -11.11 34.94 5.68
N GLN A 69 -10.82 34.39 6.85
CA GLN A 69 -9.95 35.01 7.85
C GLN A 69 -8.50 35.16 7.37
N LEU A 70 -7.91 34.15 6.74
CA LEU A 70 -6.57 34.25 6.17
C LEU A 70 -6.54 35.26 5.01
N ASN A 71 -7.56 35.26 4.16
CA ASN A 71 -7.67 36.18 3.05
C ASN A 71 -7.77 37.63 3.52
N SER A 72 -8.52 37.92 4.58
CA SER A 72 -8.58 39.28 5.14
C SER A 72 -7.23 39.74 5.69
N ARG A 73 -6.36 38.83 6.13
CA ARG A 73 -4.98 39.17 6.54
C ARG A 73 -4.12 39.55 5.34
N ILE A 74 -4.12 38.71 4.32
CA ILE A 74 -3.33 38.90 3.08
C ILE A 74 -3.81 40.14 2.31
N SER A 75 -5.07 40.56 2.51
CA SER A 75 -5.66 41.73 1.87
C SER A 75 -5.14 43.08 2.37
N SER A 76 -4.39 43.12 3.47
CA SER A 76 -3.83 44.36 3.98
C SER A 76 -2.76 44.89 3.04
N ASP A 77 -2.86 46.16 2.66
CA ASP A 77 -1.82 46.90 1.92
C ASP A 77 -0.65 47.35 2.82
N LYS A 78 -0.73 46.99 4.11
CA LYS A 78 0.21 47.37 5.14
C LYS A 78 0.62 46.22 6.02
N LEU A 79 1.89 46.25 6.43
CA LEU A 79 2.46 45.37 7.41
C LEU A 79 2.08 45.85 8.82
N HIS A 80 1.50 44.97 9.65
CA HIS A 80 1.07 45.32 11.01
C HIS A 80 2.03 44.75 12.05
N ILE A 81 2.59 45.61 12.90
CA ILE A 81 3.50 45.22 13.98
C ILE A 81 2.89 45.61 15.31
N ALA A 82 2.82 44.70 16.29
CA ALA A 82 2.40 44.99 17.65
C ALA A 82 3.56 44.81 18.64
N LEU A 83 3.87 45.84 19.42
CA LEU A 83 4.87 45.77 20.48
C LEU A 83 4.19 45.29 21.77
N CYS A 84 4.55 44.10 22.23
CA CYS A 84 4.00 43.46 23.44
C CYS A 84 5.11 43.26 24.48
N GLY A 85 4.78 43.32 25.77
CA GLY A 85 5.75 43.09 26.84
C GLY A 85 5.34 43.77 28.14
N GLU A 86 6.02 43.45 29.23
CA GLU A 86 5.72 43.99 30.56
C GLU A 86 5.85 45.52 30.65
N ASN A 87 5.39 46.10 31.76
CA ASN A 87 5.66 47.51 32.06
C ASN A 87 7.17 47.75 32.16
N SER A 88 7.65 48.88 31.63
CA SER A 88 9.08 49.23 31.62
C SER A 88 10.00 48.25 30.86
N SER A 89 9.47 47.41 29.97
CA SER A 89 10.24 46.62 28.99
C SER A 89 10.86 47.46 27.86
N GLY A 90 10.65 48.78 27.85
CA GLY A 90 11.25 49.67 26.84
C GLY A 90 10.48 49.80 25.53
N LYS A 91 9.24 49.28 25.42
CA LYS A 91 8.38 49.35 24.23
C LYS A 91 8.37 50.71 23.55
N THR A 92 7.92 51.72 24.27
CA THR A 92 7.75 53.08 23.75
C THR A 92 9.08 53.73 23.32
N ALA A 93 10.17 53.44 24.05
CA ALA A 93 11.49 53.99 23.73
C ALA A 93 12.13 53.30 22.51
N PHE A 94 11.89 51.98 22.36
CA PHE A 94 12.23 51.26 21.13
C PHE A 94 11.41 51.80 19.95
N LEU A 95 10.10 52.00 20.12
CA LEU A 95 9.22 52.53 19.08
C LEU A 95 9.70 53.89 18.54
N HIS A 96 10.10 54.82 19.42
CA HIS A 96 10.67 56.10 18.96
C HIS A 96 11.92 55.91 18.10
N THR A 97 12.76 54.95 18.49
CA THR A 97 13.98 54.60 17.74
C THR A 97 13.65 53.93 16.41
N PHE A 98 12.77 52.93 16.43
CA PHE A 98 12.34 52.14 15.27
C PHE A 98 11.71 53.02 14.18
N LEU A 99 10.93 54.02 14.58
CA LEU A 99 10.26 54.94 13.67
C LEU A 99 11.08 56.19 13.30
N GLY A 100 12.25 56.40 13.93
CA GLY A 100 13.04 57.61 13.73
C GLY A 100 12.33 58.90 14.17
N ILE A 101 11.42 58.82 15.14
CA ILE A 101 10.61 59.94 15.62
C ILE A 101 11.09 60.44 16.99
N GLY A 102 10.71 61.67 17.35
CA GLY A 102 10.99 62.19 18.68
C GLY A 102 10.18 61.53 19.79
N LYS A 103 10.47 61.87 21.04
CA LYS A 103 9.78 61.35 22.23
C LYS A 103 8.37 61.91 22.37
N ILE A 104 7.43 61.39 21.58
CA ILE A 104 6.05 61.88 21.52
C ILE A 104 5.08 61.07 22.39
N LEU A 105 5.39 59.81 22.68
CA LEU A 105 4.61 58.95 23.56
C LEU A 105 5.20 59.00 24.98
N PRO A 106 4.36 58.92 26.01
CA PRO A 106 4.83 59.02 27.38
C PRO A 106 5.73 57.82 27.74
N SER A 107 6.88 58.10 28.35
CA SER A 107 7.82 57.09 28.86
C SER A 107 8.18 57.43 30.30
N GLY A 108 7.96 56.49 31.22
CA GLY A 108 8.20 56.68 32.66
C GLY A 108 8.07 55.37 33.42
N ASP A 109 8.46 55.38 34.70
CA ASP A 109 8.33 54.22 35.59
C ASP A 109 6.86 54.05 36.02
N GLY A 110 6.19 53.01 35.50
CA GLY A 110 4.79 52.67 35.79
C GLY A 110 3.94 52.42 34.53
N PRO A 111 2.65 52.06 34.68
CA PRO A 111 1.72 51.86 33.55
C PRO A 111 1.27 53.22 32.98
N VAL A 112 2.15 53.85 32.18
CA VAL A 112 1.91 55.19 31.63
C VAL A 112 1.00 55.17 30.38
N THR A 113 1.06 54.06 29.63
CA THR A 113 0.24 53.79 28.44
C THR A 113 -0.72 52.63 28.76
N ALA A 114 -2.02 52.91 28.81
CA ALA A 114 -3.04 51.93 29.20
C ALA A 114 -4.13 51.69 28.12
N ARG A 115 -3.86 52.11 26.88
CA ARG A 115 -4.67 51.82 25.69
C ARG A 115 -3.79 51.58 24.47
N ILE A 116 -4.34 50.95 23.44
CA ILE A 116 -3.62 50.67 22.19
C ILE A 116 -3.42 51.98 21.41
N THR A 117 -2.18 52.21 20.98
CA THR A 117 -1.84 53.33 20.11
C THR A 117 -1.32 52.82 18.78
N LYS A 118 -2.02 53.09 17.69
CA LYS A 118 -1.61 52.79 16.32
C LYS A 118 -0.84 53.99 15.74
N LEU A 119 0.31 53.76 15.15
CA LEU A 119 1.07 54.74 14.38
C LEU A 119 1.08 54.34 12.92
N THR A 120 0.70 55.26 12.05
CA THR A 120 0.59 55.08 10.60
C THR A 120 1.23 56.27 9.89
N TYR A 121 1.73 56.03 8.68
CA TYR A 121 2.27 57.10 7.86
C TYR A 121 1.20 58.14 7.46
N ALA A 122 1.61 59.39 7.43
CA ALA A 122 0.95 60.46 6.71
C ALA A 122 1.98 61.52 6.29
N SER A 123 1.69 62.27 5.23
CA SER A 123 2.51 63.43 4.88
C SER A 123 2.47 64.48 5.99
N SER A 124 3.44 65.39 6.00
CA SER A 124 3.47 66.49 6.96
C SER A 124 2.19 67.33 6.94
N GLU A 125 1.54 67.53 5.79
CA GLU A 125 0.28 68.30 5.72
C GLU A 125 -0.92 67.54 6.29
N GLN A 126 -0.85 66.20 6.30
CA GLN A 126 -1.92 65.30 6.72
C GLN A 126 -1.74 64.78 8.15
N ALA A 127 -0.65 65.16 8.84
CA ALA A 127 -0.35 64.69 10.18
C ALA A 127 -1.48 65.03 11.17
N CYS A 128 -2.03 64.02 11.84
CA CYS A 128 -3.16 64.17 12.76
C CYS A 128 -3.28 63.00 13.74
N ILE A 129 -4.18 63.14 14.71
CA ILE A 129 -4.55 62.09 15.68
C ILE A 129 -6.04 61.85 15.54
N TYR A 130 -6.46 60.58 15.52
CA TYR A 130 -7.84 60.17 15.68
C TYR A 130 -7.98 59.39 17.00
N VAL A 131 -8.94 59.77 17.82
CA VAL A 131 -9.37 58.97 18.97
C VAL A 131 -10.66 58.26 18.58
N ARG A 132 -10.64 56.94 18.62
CA ARG A 132 -11.75 56.07 18.20
C ARG A 132 -12.25 55.30 19.41
N LYS A 133 -13.55 55.02 19.45
CA LYS A 133 -14.19 54.41 20.62
C LYS A 133 -13.69 53.00 20.91
N THR A 134 -13.52 52.18 19.88
CA THR A 134 -13.01 50.80 19.99
C THR A 134 -12.16 50.43 18.78
N LEU A 135 -11.50 49.28 18.83
CA LEU A 135 -10.75 48.77 17.69
C LEU A 135 -11.67 48.26 16.57
N ARG A 136 -12.84 47.69 16.91
CA ARG A 136 -13.87 47.25 15.95
C ARG A 136 -14.57 48.40 15.22
N ASP A 137 -14.89 49.49 15.91
CA ASP A 137 -15.58 50.63 15.30
C ASP A 137 -14.61 51.74 14.96
N GLN A 138 -13.97 51.60 13.81
CA GLN A 138 -13.08 52.63 13.27
C GLN A 138 -13.84 53.74 12.52
N THR A 139 -15.17 53.72 12.46
CA THR A 139 -15.92 54.76 11.75
C THR A 139 -16.24 55.95 12.64
N LEU A 140 -16.43 55.70 13.93
CA LEU A 140 -16.76 56.72 14.92
C LEU A 140 -15.49 57.39 15.48
N VAL A 141 -15.25 58.64 15.09
CA VAL A 141 -14.17 59.49 15.62
C VAL A 141 -14.71 60.31 16.78
N GLU A 142 -14.18 60.08 17.98
CA GLU A 142 -14.54 60.85 19.19
C GLU A 142 -13.81 62.19 19.24
N ASP A 143 -12.55 62.21 18.80
CA ASP A 143 -11.74 63.43 18.74
C ASP A 143 -10.74 63.36 17.57
N LYS A 144 -10.44 64.53 16.99
CA LYS A 144 -9.45 64.69 15.92
C LYS A 144 -8.55 65.88 16.22
N VAL A 145 -7.26 65.62 16.39
CA VAL A 145 -6.26 66.67 16.63
C VAL A 145 -5.37 66.83 15.40
N ASN A 146 -5.28 68.05 14.87
CA ASN A 146 -4.40 68.35 13.75
C ASN A 146 -2.95 68.58 14.25
N LEU A 147 -1.99 67.85 13.66
CA LEU A 147 -0.56 67.96 14.00
C LEU A 147 0.27 68.65 12.91
N SER A 148 -0.31 68.96 11.74
CA SER A 148 0.46 69.42 10.57
C SER A 148 1.27 70.69 10.85
N ALA A 149 0.75 71.59 11.71
CA ALA A 149 1.44 72.79 12.14
C ALA A 149 2.83 72.53 12.79
N PHE A 150 3.04 71.36 13.37
CA PHE A 150 4.31 70.98 14.02
C PHE A 150 5.36 70.43 13.05
N PHE A 151 5.00 70.23 11.78
CA PHE A 151 5.87 69.71 10.73
C PHE A 151 6.18 70.72 9.61
N ILE A 152 5.77 71.99 9.78
CA ILE A 152 6.01 73.07 8.78
C ILE A 152 7.49 73.47 8.72
N SER A 153 8.24 73.37 9.83
CA SER A 153 9.66 73.71 9.87
C SER A 153 10.55 72.56 9.37
N GLU A 154 11.76 72.89 8.89
CA GLU A 154 12.78 71.89 8.45
C GLU A 154 13.04 70.77 9.47
N LYS A 155 12.84 71.05 10.77
CA LYS A 155 12.86 70.05 11.84
C LYS A 155 11.49 69.94 12.48
N PRO A 156 10.94 68.72 12.66
CA PRO A 156 9.68 68.53 13.37
C PRO A 156 9.74 69.00 14.81
N GLN A 157 8.67 69.64 15.29
CA GLN A 157 8.54 70.10 16.68
C GLN A 157 8.03 68.99 17.60
N TRP A 158 8.81 67.91 17.74
CA TRP A 158 8.39 66.69 18.47
C TRP A 158 7.88 66.92 19.90
N ILE A 159 8.45 67.90 20.62
CA ILE A 159 8.01 68.25 21.99
C ILE A 159 6.55 68.73 21.99
N ASN A 160 6.15 69.52 21.00
CA ASN A 160 4.79 70.04 20.89
C ASN A 160 3.81 68.93 20.48
N VAL A 161 4.23 68.03 19.59
CA VAL A 161 3.47 66.82 19.25
C VAL A 161 3.23 65.96 20.50
N GLY A 162 4.27 65.70 21.30
CA GLY A 162 4.13 64.96 22.55
C GLY A 162 3.21 65.63 23.57
N ARG A 163 3.25 66.97 23.66
CA ARG A 163 2.32 67.72 24.52
C ARG A 163 0.87 67.57 24.05
N ALA A 164 0.62 67.61 22.74
CA ALA A 164 -0.72 67.39 22.18
C ALA A 164 -1.22 65.97 22.46
N LEU A 165 -0.37 64.95 22.27
CA LEU A 165 -0.70 63.55 22.52
C LEU A 165 -0.95 63.22 24.00
N SER A 166 -0.26 63.89 24.93
CA SER A 166 -0.31 63.55 26.34
C SER A 166 -1.73 63.48 26.92
N LYS A 167 -2.65 64.33 26.45
CA LYS A 167 -4.07 64.34 26.85
C LYS A 167 -4.84 63.10 26.42
N HIS A 168 -4.39 62.45 25.33
CA HIS A 168 -5.05 61.32 24.70
C HIS A 168 -4.26 60.02 24.82
N VAL A 169 -3.13 59.98 25.51
CA VAL A 169 -2.35 58.74 25.65
C VAL A 169 -1.97 58.47 27.11
N LYS A 170 -1.69 59.53 27.89
CA LYS A 170 -1.35 59.37 29.30
C LYS A 170 -2.59 58.90 30.06
N ARG A 171 -2.42 57.85 30.86
CA ARG A 171 -3.45 57.36 31.79
C ARG A 171 -3.87 58.48 32.77
N PRO A 172 -5.18 58.75 32.96
CA PRO A 172 -5.67 59.65 33.99
C PRO A 172 -5.29 59.15 35.39
N GLU A 173 -4.78 60.02 36.25
CA GLU A 173 -4.36 59.68 37.62
C GLU A 173 -5.56 59.43 38.55
N ASP A 174 -6.74 59.91 38.14
CA ASP A 174 -7.94 59.99 38.98
C ASP A 174 -8.87 58.77 38.82
N ILE A 175 -8.59 57.87 37.87
CA ILE A 175 -9.47 56.74 37.51
C ILE A 175 -8.93 55.42 38.08
N ASP A 176 -9.76 54.77 38.89
CA ASP A 176 -9.49 53.45 39.46
C ASP A 176 -9.34 52.39 38.34
N PRO A 177 -8.21 51.64 38.26
CA PRO A 177 -8.02 50.57 37.27
C PRO A 177 -9.11 49.48 37.27
N ALA A 178 -9.83 49.28 38.38
CA ALA A 178 -10.93 48.32 38.45
C ALA A 178 -12.29 48.88 37.99
N SER A 179 -12.37 50.18 37.70
CA SER A 179 -13.62 50.85 37.34
C SER A 179 -14.05 50.57 35.89
N HIS A 180 -15.36 50.67 35.65
CA HIS A 180 -15.93 50.66 34.30
C HIS A 180 -15.42 51.84 33.46
N GLU A 181 -15.18 53.00 34.07
CA GLU A 181 -14.66 54.20 33.41
C GLU A 181 -13.24 53.96 32.84
N PHE A 182 -12.38 53.27 33.60
CA PHE A 182 -11.08 52.84 33.09
C PHE A 182 -11.22 51.88 31.92
N ALA A 183 -12.14 50.91 32.00
CA ALA A 183 -12.35 49.95 30.93
C ALA A 183 -12.85 50.60 29.63
N GLU A 184 -13.76 51.57 29.70
CA GLU A 184 -14.18 52.33 28.52
C GLU A 184 -13.02 53.16 27.94
N TRP A 185 -12.28 53.87 28.79
CA TRP A 185 -11.13 54.66 28.35
C TRP A 185 -10.02 53.80 27.72
N ALA A 186 -9.76 52.61 28.28
CA ALA A 186 -8.72 51.69 27.81
C ALA A 186 -9.08 51.03 26.46
N ARG A 187 -10.37 50.88 26.16
CA ARG A 187 -10.87 50.36 24.87
C ARG A 187 -10.72 51.34 23.72
N CYS A 188 -10.58 52.65 24.00
CA CYS A 188 -10.36 53.65 22.97
C CYS A 188 -9.05 53.40 22.21
N LEU A 189 -9.12 53.33 20.87
CA LEU A 189 -7.95 53.28 20.00
C LEU A 189 -7.47 54.70 19.71
N VAL A 190 -6.16 54.95 19.87
CA VAL A 190 -5.53 56.21 19.46
C VAL A 190 -4.74 55.96 18.18
N GLU A 191 -5.13 56.57 17.08
CA GLU A 191 -4.44 56.45 15.79
C GLU A 191 -3.66 57.73 15.49
N ILE A 192 -2.35 57.62 15.32
CA ILE A 192 -1.41 58.72 15.13
C ILE A 192 -0.88 58.65 13.69
N HIS A 193 -1.28 59.63 12.89
CA HIS A 193 -0.83 59.82 11.51
C HIS A 193 0.33 60.81 11.51
N ILE A 194 1.54 60.35 11.22
CA ILE A 194 2.75 61.18 11.25
C ILE A 194 3.75 60.82 10.14
N PRO A 195 4.59 61.77 9.71
CA PRO A 195 5.69 61.46 8.82
C PRO A 195 6.77 60.67 9.58
N SER A 196 7.16 59.54 9.00
CA SER A 196 8.26 58.68 9.46
C SER A 196 8.77 57.87 8.26
N PRO A 197 10.10 57.77 8.05
CA PRO A 197 10.66 56.94 6.98
C PRO A 197 10.20 55.48 7.08
N THR A 198 10.22 54.89 8.29
CA THR A 198 9.80 53.51 8.52
C THR A 198 8.31 53.31 8.25
N LEU A 199 7.43 54.24 8.66
CA LEU A 199 6.00 54.13 8.36
C LEU A 199 5.72 54.31 6.86
N ALA A 200 6.52 55.11 6.16
CA ALA A 200 6.38 55.35 4.71
C ALA A 200 6.59 54.07 3.88
N LEU A 201 7.24 53.07 4.45
CA LEU A 201 7.36 51.73 3.87
C LEU A 201 6.04 50.93 3.88
N GLY A 202 4.95 51.48 4.40
CA GLY A 202 3.66 50.78 4.53
C GLY A 202 3.55 49.94 5.81
N ILE A 203 4.29 50.30 6.86
CA ILE A 203 4.25 49.60 8.15
C ILE A 203 3.37 50.39 9.13
N ASP A 204 2.37 49.75 9.71
CA ASP A 204 1.60 50.25 10.84
C ASP A 204 2.11 49.60 12.14
N VAL A 205 2.40 50.42 13.15
CA VAL A 205 2.94 49.96 14.44
C VAL A 205 1.95 50.22 15.57
N TYR A 206 1.67 49.20 16.37
CA TYR A 206 0.78 49.22 17.51
C TYR A 206 1.59 49.15 18.79
N ASP A 207 1.59 50.23 19.59
CA ASP A 207 2.06 50.20 20.98
C ASP A 207 0.95 49.63 21.84
N THR A 208 1.19 48.48 22.46
CA THR A 208 0.23 47.86 23.38
C THR A 208 0.54 48.27 24.82
N PRO A 209 -0.47 48.34 25.70
CA PRO A 209 -0.24 48.51 27.14
C PRO A 209 0.67 47.41 27.67
N GLY A 210 1.50 47.72 28.66
CA GLY A 210 2.12 46.64 29.44
C GLY A 210 1.06 45.96 30.30
N PHE A 211 1.07 44.64 30.35
CA PHE A 211 0.13 43.87 31.15
C PHE A 211 0.83 42.70 31.85
N LEU A 212 0.36 42.41 33.06
CA LEU A 212 0.71 41.27 33.90
C LEU A 212 -0.51 40.37 34.07
N SER A 213 -0.32 39.20 34.70
CA SER A 213 -1.42 38.28 35.01
C SER A 213 -2.51 38.92 35.86
N ASP A 214 -2.16 39.90 36.69
CA ASP A 214 -3.04 40.49 37.69
C ASP A 214 -3.62 41.85 37.25
N ASP A 215 -3.24 42.34 36.06
CA ASP A 215 -3.77 43.58 35.50
C ASP A 215 -5.24 43.44 35.08
N ALA A 216 -5.91 44.59 34.95
CA ALA A 216 -7.33 44.70 34.63
C ALA A 216 -7.70 43.84 33.39
N PRO A 217 -8.76 43.01 33.45
CA PRO A 217 -9.16 42.11 32.36
C PRO A 217 -9.28 42.78 30.99
N VAL A 218 -9.76 44.04 30.97
CA VAL A 218 -9.91 44.85 29.75
C VAL A 218 -8.61 44.95 28.95
N LEU A 219 -7.43 45.00 29.59
CA LEU A 219 -6.15 45.10 28.87
C LEU A 219 -5.82 43.81 28.10
N LYS A 220 -6.28 42.66 28.58
CA LYS A 220 -6.14 41.37 27.90
C LYS A 220 -7.20 41.24 26.79
N GLU A 221 -8.41 41.72 27.05
CA GLU A 221 -9.49 41.77 26.05
C GLU A 221 -9.10 42.61 24.83
N ILE A 222 -8.53 43.81 25.03
CA ILE A 222 -8.12 44.67 23.90
C ILE A 222 -6.93 44.08 23.14
N LEU A 223 -6.01 43.36 23.80
CA LEU A 223 -4.94 42.65 23.11
C LEU A 223 -5.49 41.48 22.29
N HIS A 224 -6.43 40.71 22.86
CA HIS A 224 -7.13 39.68 22.11
C HIS A 224 -7.88 40.27 20.92
N GLU A 225 -8.60 41.37 21.10
CA GLU A 225 -9.29 42.08 20.02
C GLU A 225 -8.32 42.58 18.94
N LEU A 226 -7.14 43.10 19.34
CA LEU A 226 -6.07 43.48 18.41
C LEU A 226 -5.60 42.30 17.58
N VAL A 227 -5.28 41.20 18.24
CA VAL A 227 -4.79 40.01 17.56
C VAL A 227 -5.88 39.36 16.75
N GLU A 228 -7.14 39.37 17.18
CA GLU A 228 -8.29 38.78 16.47
C GLU A 228 -8.66 39.58 15.20
N LEU A 229 -8.56 40.90 15.24
CA LEU A 229 -9.01 41.75 14.13
C LEU A 229 -7.90 42.15 13.16
N ILE A 230 -6.72 42.47 13.69
CA ILE A 230 -5.60 43.00 12.91
C ILE A 230 -4.58 41.91 12.59
N HIS A 231 -4.47 40.89 13.44
CA HIS A 231 -3.49 39.80 13.30
C HIS A 231 -2.04 40.28 13.08
N PRO A 232 -1.52 41.22 13.91
CA PRO A 232 -0.19 41.80 13.70
C PRO A 232 0.93 40.79 13.98
N THR A 233 2.09 41.03 13.38
CA THR A 233 3.34 40.41 13.83
C THR A 233 3.68 40.97 15.22
N ILE A 234 3.81 40.09 16.21
CA ILE A 234 4.03 40.48 17.61
C ILE A 234 5.53 40.56 17.86
N ILE A 235 6.01 41.73 18.29
CA ILE A 235 7.35 41.88 18.85
C ILE A 235 7.23 41.79 20.36
N PHE A 236 7.58 40.62 20.91
CA PHE A 236 7.60 40.39 22.35
C PHE A 236 8.91 40.92 22.96
N MET A 237 8.79 42.07 23.62
CA MET A 237 9.90 42.78 24.24
C MET A 237 10.09 42.36 25.70
N TYR A 238 11.34 42.05 26.06
CA TYR A 238 11.68 41.67 27.42
C TYR A 238 13.04 42.24 27.84
N GLY A 239 13.19 42.48 29.15
CA GLY A 239 14.37 43.14 29.70
C GLY A 239 15.55 42.20 29.98
N ASN A 240 15.29 41.06 30.62
CA ASN A 240 16.34 40.12 31.00
C ASN A 240 15.88 38.67 30.81
N PRO A 241 16.60 37.84 30.03
CA PRO A 241 16.21 36.46 29.80
C PRO A 241 16.35 35.58 31.06
N SER A 242 17.04 36.04 32.11
CA SER A 242 17.18 35.33 33.38
C SER A 242 16.00 35.52 34.36
N THR A 243 14.77 35.46 33.85
CA THR A 243 13.52 35.27 34.62
C THR A 243 13.25 36.33 35.68
N ASP A 244 12.68 37.49 35.31
CA ASP A 244 11.74 38.14 36.22
C ASP A 244 10.37 37.43 36.12
N ASP A 245 9.66 37.32 37.24
CA ASP A 245 8.32 36.72 37.27
C ASP A 245 7.32 37.52 36.42
N ALA A 246 7.62 38.81 36.19
CA ALA A 246 6.79 39.74 35.44
C ALA A 246 6.79 39.46 33.93
N THR A 247 7.94 39.24 33.28
CA THR A 247 8.06 38.83 31.87
C THR A 247 7.38 37.48 31.66
N LYS A 248 7.60 36.52 32.57
CA LYS A 248 6.93 35.22 32.53
C LYS A 248 5.42 35.38 32.64
N GLY A 249 4.94 36.17 33.61
CA GLY A 249 3.54 36.47 33.80
C GLY A 249 2.91 37.15 32.57
N CYS A 250 3.62 38.09 31.95
CA CYS A 250 3.20 38.77 30.73
C CYS A 250 3.10 37.80 29.54
N PHE A 251 4.13 36.98 29.31
CA PHE A 251 4.12 36.00 28.21
C PHE A 251 3.01 34.95 28.39
N LEU A 252 2.80 34.45 29.60
CA LEU A 252 1.72 33.51 29.90
C LEU A 252 0.34 34.17 29.76
N ALA A 253 0.18 35.41 30.20
CA ALA A 253 -1.05 36.17 30.01
C ALA A 253 -1.35 36.39 28.52
N MET A 254 -0.32 36.71 27.73
CA MET A 254 -0.40 36.85 26.28
C MET A 254 -0.83 35.53 25.63
N LYS A 255 -0.16 34.42 25.94
CA LYS A 255 -0.49 33.09 25.39
C LYS A 255 -1.91 32.65 25.79
N THR A 256 -2.32 32.95 27.01
CA THR A 256 -3.67 32.63 27.51
C THR A 256 -4.73 33.46 26.81
N ALA A 257 -4.45 34.75 26.59
CA ALA A 257 -5.34 35.63 25.84
C ALA A 257 -5.41 35.22 24.37
N LEU A 258 -4.33 34.67 23.81
CA LEU A 258 -4.20 34.39 22.37
C LEU A 258 -4.07 32.88 22.10
N GLN A 259 -5.12 32.13 22.41
CA GLN A 259 -5.11 30.66 22.34
C GLN A 259 -4.75 30.10 20.95
N ASP A 260 -5.01 30.87 19.88
CA ASP A 260 -4.73 30.52 18.49
C ASP A 260 -3.51 31.25 17.90
N LEU A 261 -2.67 31.86 18.74
CA LEU A 261 -1.49 32.57 18.26
C LEU A 261 -0.46 31.59 17.70
N ASP A 262 -0.22 31.67 16.40
CA ASP A 262 0.88 30.94 15.80
C ASP A 262 2.20 31.54 16.29
N SER A 263 3.01 30.69 16.94
CA SER A 263 4.31 31.05 17.48
C SER A 263 5.27 31.64 16.45
N THR A 264 5.08 31.34 15.17
CA THR A 264 5.86 31.90 14.07
C THR A 264 5.66 33.41 13.89
N ASN A 265 4.61 33.98 14.47
CA ASN A 265 4.27 35.40 14.33
C ASN A 265 4.87 36.24 15.47
N ILE A 266 5.72 35.64 16.31
CA ILE A 266 6.34 36.30 17.46
C ILE A 266 7.84 36.53 17.20
N PHE A 267 8.26 37.78 17.20
CA PHE A 267 9.65 38.20 17.25
C PHE A 267 10.05 38.51 18.69
N PHE A 268 11.03 37.80 19.23
CA PHE A 268 11.54 38.02 20.57
C PHE A 268 12.62 39.10 20.56
N LEU A 269 12.39 40.20 21.26
CA LEU A 269 13.33 41.31 21.31
C LEU A 269 13.84 41.56 22.73
N ASN A 270 15.12 41.33 22.96
CA ASN A 270 15.75 41.74 24.22
C ASN A 270 16.10 43.22 24.16
N SER A 271 15.35 44.06 24.88
CA SER A 271 15.41 45.52 24.74
C SER A 271 16.43 46.20 25.67
N LYS A 272 16.94 45.50 26.69
CA LYS A 272 17.86 46.06 27.70
C LYS A 272 19.28 45.49 27.56
N ALA A 273 19.70 45.16 26.35
CA ALA A 273 21.06 44.71 26.05
C ALA A 273 22.06 45.87 26.16
N ASP A 274 22.52 46.19 27.36
CA ASP A 274 23.47 47.27 27.63
C ASP A 274 24.86 46.93 27.07
N ILE A 275 25.29 47.68 26.05
CA ILE A 275 26.57 47.46 25.36
C ILE A 275 27.75 47.55 26.34
N THR A 276 27.68 48.43 27.34
CA THR A 276 28.76 48.59 28.33
C THR A 276 28.91 47.39 29.25
N LYS A 277 27.87 46.55 29.34
CA LYS A 277 27.84 45.36 30.19
C LYS A 277 28.13 44.07 29.41
N MET A 278 28.30 44.16 28.09
CA MET A 278 28.65 43.00 27.27
C MET A 278 30.07 42.52 27.63
N PRO A 279 30.27 41.25 28.02
CA PRO A 279 31.54 40.77 28.60
C PRO A 279 32.77 40.98 27.70
N LYS A 280 32.58 40.97 26.38
CA LYS A 280 33.65 41.09 25.38
C LYS A 280 33.81 42.51 24.82
N PHE A 281 32.94 43.46 25.18
CA PHE A 281 33.01 44.83 24.68
C PHE A 281 34.21 45.57 25.25
N LYS A 282 34.94 46.30 24.39
CA LYS A 282 36.09 47.13 24.78
C LYS A 282 35.97 48.51 24.14
N ASN A 283 36.27 49.56 24.90
CA ASN A 283 36.38 50.90 24.35
C ASN A 283 37.46 50.94 23.27
N GLY A 284 37.12 51.47 22.08
CA GLY A 284 38.04 51.57 20.93
C GLY A 284 37.97 50.41 19.93
N MET A 285 37.08 49.44 20.15
CA MET A 285 36.80 48.34 19.21
C MET A 285 36.39 48.87 17.84
N ASN A 286 36.84 48.25 16.74
CA ASN A 286 36.33 48.65 15.42
C ASN A 286 34.92 48.08 15.17
N VAL A 287 34.28 48.49 14.07
CA VAL A 287 32.90 48.07 13.76
C VAL A 287 32.78 46.56 13.53
N ASP A 288 33.76 45.94 12.89
CA ASP A 288 33.72 44.50 12.56
C ASP A 288 33.97 43.63 13.80
N GLU A 289 34.89 44.05 14.68
CA GLU A 289 35.06 43.45 16.00
C GLU A 289 33.77 43.55 16.83
N PHE A 290 33.07 44.69 16.79
CA PHE A 290 31.80 44.85 17.50
C PHE A 290 30.70 43.95 16.93
N ARG A 291 30.64 43.76 15.61
CA ARG A 291 29.70 42.82 14.96
C ARG A 291 29.93 41.38 15.45
N ALA A 292 31.18 40.95 15.59
CA ALA A 292 31.50 39.63 16.14
C ALA A 292 31.05 39.49 17.61
N VAL A 293 31.30 40.52 18.43
CA VAL A 293 30.81 40.54 19.83
C VAL A 293 29.28 40.50 19.90
N LEU A 294 28.61 41.22 19.01
CA LEU A 294 27.15 41.23 18.95
C LEU A 294 26.57 39.86 18.54
N ALA A 295 27.20 39.15 17.60
CA ALA A 295 26.82 37.80 17.21
C ALA A 295 26.94 36.81 18.39
N ASP A 296 28.05 36.88 19.14
CA ASP A 296 28.25 36.06 20.35
C ASP A 296 27.22 36.36 21.44
N GLU A 297 26.94 37.65 21.68
CA GLU A 297 25.94 38.06 22.68
C GLU A 297 24.53 37.61 22.25
N ARG A 298 24.19 37.68 20.96
CA ARG A 298 22.93 37.16 20.42
C ARG A 298 22.78 35.67 20.72
N ALA A 299 23.79 34.87 20.38
CA ALA A 299 23.80 33.43 20.65
C ALA A 299 23.61 33.13 22.15
N GLN A 300 24.33 33.85 23.01
CA GLN A 300 24.22 33.69 24.46
C GLN A 300 22.82 34.02 24.97
N ARG A 301 22.25 35.16 24.57
CA ARG A 301 20.92 35.61 25.01
C ARG A 301 19.81 34.72 24.47
N TYR A 302 19.97 34.21 23.26
CA TYR A 302 19.06 33.24 22.68
C TYR A 302 19.06 31.91 23.45
N HIS A 303 20.23 31.40 23.83
CA HIS A 303 20.30 30.22 24.70
C HIS A 303 19.66 30.45 26.07
N LEU A 304 19.75 31.66 26.62
CA LEU A 304 19.05 31.99 27.86
C LEU A 304 17.53 32.03 27.65
N LEU A 305 17.06 32.54 26.51
CA LEU A 305 15.64 32.48 26.11
C LEU A 305 15.17 31.02 26.00
N LEU A 306 15.89 30.16 25.28
CA LEU A 306 15.55 28.73 25.15
C LEU A 306 15.50 27.97 26.49
N ARG A 307 16.27 28.41 27.49
CA ARG A 307 16.27 27.84 28.84
C ARG A 307 15.16 28.37 29.75
N ALA A 308 14.40 29.37 29.30
CA ALA A 308 13.33 29.95 30.10
C ALA A 308 12.23 28.88 30.35
N PRO A 309 11.86 28.61 31.61
CA PRO A 309 10.93 27.52 31.95
C PRO A 309 9.54 27.62 31.28
N PHE A 310 9.13 28.82 30.88
CA PHE A 310 7.85 29.05 30.20
C PHE A 310 7.90 28.79 28.68
N LEU A 311 9.10 28.64 28.10
CA LEU A 311 9.30 28.19 26.72
C LEU A 311 9.61 26.69 26.65
N SER A 312 10.20 26.11 27.70
CA SER A 312 10.69 24.72 27.69
C SER A 312 9.62 23.63 27.85
N ASN A 313 8.42 23.94 28.35
CA ASN A 313 7.49 22.92 28.84
C ASN A 313 6.18 22.71 28.04
N ASP A 314 5.80 23.54 27.07
CA ASP A 314 4.54 23.31 26.34
C ASP A 314 4.53 23.93 24.92
N ARG A 315 4.68 23.07 23.91
CA ARG A 315 4.19 23.26 22.52
C ARG A 315 4.75 24.42 21.69
N LEU A 316 5.89 25.01 22.03
CA LEU A 316 6.62 25.87 21.08
C LEU A 316 7.55 25.01 20.22
N GLU A 317 6.96 24.19 19.35
CA GLU A 317 7.66 23.29 18.42
C GLU A 317 8.43 24.03 17.30
N GLY A 318 8.76 25.32 17.45
CA GLY A 318 9.19 26.17 16.34
C GLY A 318 10.45 27.02 16.52
N LEU A 319 11.01 27.15 17.74
CA LEU A 319 12.27 27.88 17.90
C LEU A 319 13.46 26.96 17.56
N PRO A 320 14.35 27.32 16.62
CA PRO A 320 15.50 26.49 16.26
C PRO A 320 16.46 26.25 17.42
N ALA A 321 17.19 25.13 17.39
CA ALA A 321 18.16 24.82 18.43
C ALA A 321 19.39 25.75 18.39
N SER A 322 19.68 26.32 17.21
CA SER A 322 20.77 27.27 16.96
C SER A 322 20.25 28.67 16.64
N ILE A 323 20.99 29.70 17.05
CA ILE A 323 20.71 31.08 16.66
C ILE A 323 20.89 31.30 15.15
N ASP A 324 21.78 30.53 14.50
CA ASP A 324 22.06 30.69 13.06
C ASP A 324 20.86 30.32 12.19
N GLU A 325 19.95 29.52 12.74
CA GLU A 325 18.70 29.13 12.10
C GLU A 325 17.52 30.01 12.56
N CYS A 326 17.69 30.83 13.60
CA CYS A 326 16.63 31.60 14.23
C CYS A 326 16.52 33.01 13.66
N TYR A 327 15.43 33.26 12.94
CA TYR A 327 15.08 34.56 12.33
C TYR A 327 14.13 35.41 13.18
N CYS A 328 13.71 34.93 14.35
CA CYS A 328 12.70 35.57 15.20
C CYS A 328 13.25 36.09 16.53
N PHE A 329 14.55 36.40 16.61
CA PHE A 329 15.19 36.90 17.83
C PHE A 329 16.27 37.95 17.54
N ASP A 330 16.32 39.03 18.33
CA ASP A 330 17.44 39.98 18.32
C ASP A 330 17.60 40.78 19.64
N LEU A 331 18.62 41.65 19.67
CA LEU A 331 19.03 42.48 20.79
C LEU A 331 18.97 43.97 20.42
N CYS A 332 18.22 44.76 21.19
CA CYS A 332 18.22 46.21 21.11
C CYS A 332 18.78 46.82 22.39
N SER A 333 19.37 48.01 22.27
CA SER A 333 19.76 48.82 23.42
C SER A 333 19.09 50.17 23.32
N VAL A 334 18.04 50.35 24.10
CA VAL A 334 17.38 51.66 24.21
C VAL A 334 18.25 52.69 24.93
N ASN A 335 19.15 52.24 25.82
CA ASN A 335 19.98 53.12 26.66
C ASN A 335 21.38 53.47 26.10
N SER A 336 21.84 52.79 25.05
CA SER A 336 23.24 52.91 24.56
C SER A 336 23.36 53.78 23.31
N GLN A 337 22.32 54.54 22.92
CA GLN A 337 22.39 55.43 21.75
C GLN A 337 23.51 56.48 21.86
N SER A 338 23.93 56.81 23.09
CA SER A 338 25.05 57.71 23.36
C SER A 338 26.42 57.12 23.01
N ILE A 339 26.53 55.79 22.89
CA ILE A 339 27.78 55.07 22.62
C ILE A 339 27.97 54.93 21.10
N LYS A 340 28.36 56.04 20.45
CA LYS A 340 28.61 56.06 19.02
C LYS A 340 29.95 55.36 18.68
N PRO A 341 30.02 54.56 17.59
CA PRO A 341 28.95 54.26 16.62
C PRO A 341 28.10 53.02 16.94
N TYR A 342 28.41 52.28 18.01
CA TYR A 342 27.89 50.92 18.22
C TYR A 342 26.40 50.84 18.56
N GLY A 343 25.88 51.75 19.39
CA GLY A 343 24.46 51.78 19.77
C GLY A 343 23.52 51.93 18.57
N PRO A 344 23.70 52.97 17.73
CA PRO A 344 22.96 53.13 16.49
C PRO A 344 23.06 51.91 15.56
N LEU A 345 24.26 51.38 15.38
CA LEU A 345 24.50 50.23 14.51
C LEU A 345 23.72 48.98 14.96
N MET A 346 23.73 48.67 16.26
CA MET A 346 23.00 47.52 16.81
C MET A 346 21.49 47.65 16.61
N ASN A 347 20.95 48.85 16.87
CA ASN A 347 19.52 49.13 16.69
C ASN A 347 19.13 49.09 15.20
N GLU A 348 19.98 49.59 14.30
CA GLU A 348 19.78 49.52 12.86
C GLU A 348 19.73 48.06 12.36
N THR A 349 20.67 47.22 12.77
CA THR A 349 20.65 45.78 12.44
C THR A 349 19.40 45.10 12.99
N THR A 350 18.95 45.48 14.19
CA THR A 350 17.72 44.94 14.79
C THR A 350 16.48 45.33 14.02
N VAL A 351 16.37 46.61 13.60
CA VAL A 351 15.26 47.09 12.77
C VAL A 351 15.21 46.33 11.46
N GLN A 352 16.36 46.10 10.82
CA GLN A 352 16.44 45.32 9.58
C GLN A 352 15.95 43.89 9.77
N ASN A 353 16.41 43.21 10.82
CA ASN A 353 15.99 41.85 11.14
C ASN A 353 14.49 41.76 11.45
N ILE A 354 13.94 42.77 12.14
CA ILE A 354 12.49 42.86 12.41
C ILE A 354 11.70 43.05 11.11
N ILE A 355 12.10 43.97 10.23
CA ILE A 355 11.39 44.19 8.97
C ILE A 355 11.46 42.94 8.10
N GLN A 356 12.64 42.32 7.99
CA GLN A 356 12.81 41.06 7.25
C GLN A 356 11.93 39.96 7.84
N PHE A 357 11.85 39.85 9.16
CA PHE A 357 10.98 38.89 9.83
C PHE A 357 9.50 39.13 9.51
N VAL A 358 9.05 40.39 9.59
CA VAL A 358 7.66 40.78 9.31
C VAL A 358 7.29 40.45 7.87
N VAL A 359 8.14 40.82 6.91
CA VAL A 359 7.96 40.46 5.49
C VAL A 359 7.91 38.95 5.30
N ASN A 360 8.85 38.21 5.87
CA ASN A 360 8.85 36.75 5.77
C ASN A 360 7.60 36.12 6.40
N ASN A 361 7.04 36.74 7.45
CA ASN A 361 5.85 36.26 8.11
C ASN A 361 4.58 36.44 7.26
N ASP A 362 4.47 37.53 6.51
CA ASP A 362 3.35 37.76 5.59
C ASP A 362 3.40 36.82 4.37
N ILE A 363 4.60 36.59 3.80
CA ILE A 363 4.83 35.52 2.82
C ILE A 363 4.42 34.15 3.41
N ALA A 364 4.76 33.89 4.68
CA ALA A 364 4.36 32.67 5.35
C ALA A 364 2.84 32.58 5.56
N MET A 365 2.13 33.70 5.79
CA MET A 365 0.66 33.74 5.81
C MET A 365 0.09 33.39 4.44
N GLY A 366 0.61 33.98 3.36
CA GLY A 366 0.22 33.66 1.99
C GLY A 366 0.41 32.16 1.69
N THR A 367 1.55 31.62 2.08
CA THR A 367 1.86 30.19 1.97
C THR A 367 0.90 29.32 2.81
N ARG A 368 0.49 29.77 4.00
CA ARG A 368 -0.52 29.05 4.81
C ARG A 368 -1.88 29.03 4.13
N ALA A 369 -2.30 30.12 3.50
CA ALA A 369 -3.54 30.12 2.72
C ALA A 369 -3.46 29.08 1.59
N CYS A 370 -2.33 28.99 0.88
CA CYS A 370 -2.08 27.93 -0.10
C CYS A 370 -2.23 26.54 0.53
N LYS A 371 -1.56 26.28 1.66
CA LYS A 371 -1.62 24.98 2.37
C LYS A 371 -3.01 24.60 2.89
N VAL A 372 -3.92 25.56 3.07
CA VAL A 372 -5.32 25.28 3.43
C VAL A 372 -6.16 25.01 2.18
N ILE A 373 -5.96 25.77 1.10
CA ILE A 373 -6.76 25.66 -0.14
C ILE A 373 -6.39 24.43 -0.95
N LEU A 374 -5.09 24.13 -1.09
CA LEU A 374 -4.59 23.05 -1.93
C LEU A 374 -5.21 21.68 -1.56
N PRO A 375 -5.26 21.26 -0.28
CA PRO A 375 -5.94 20.02 0.11
C PRO A 375 -7.45 20.02 -0.17
N ILE A 376 -8.09 21.20 -0.19
CA ILE A 376 -9.52 21.31 -0.52
C ILE A 376 -9.74 21.10 -2.03
N ILE A 377 -8.81 21.59 -2.86
CA ILE A 377 -8.82 21.33 -4.30
C ILE A 377 -8.53 19.84 -4.57
N ASP A 378 -7.55 19.24 -3.89
CA ASP A 378 -7.26 17.80 -4.01
C ASP A 378 -8.49 16.94 -3.57
N ALA A 379 -9.16 17.35 -2.50
CA ALA A 379 -10.42 16.79 -2.05
C ALA A 379 -11.54 16.89 -3.10
N PHE A 380 -11.63 18.03 -3.80
CA PHE A 380 -12.57 18.22 -4.91
C PHE A 380 -12.27 17.24 -6.06
N PHE A 381 -11.00 17.07 -6.45
CA PHE A 381 -10.64 16.11 -7.49
C PHE A 381 -10.84 14.66 -7.07
N SER A 382 -10.60 14.33 -5.80
CA SER A 382 -10.94 13.03 -5.23
C SER A 382 -12.44 12.76 -5.34
N LEU A 383 -13.30 13.78 -5.08
CA LEU A 383 -14.73 13.67 -5.28
C LEU A 383 -15.10 13.48 -6.75
N LEU A 384 -14.48 14.25 -7.66
CA LEU A 384 -14.70 14.12 -9.10
C LEU A 384 -14.35 12.71 -9.59
N ILE A 385 -13.21 12.16 -9.14
CA ILE A 385 -12.81 10.77 -9.39
C ILE A 385 -13.86 9.79 -8.85
N LEU A 386 -14.22 9.89 -7.56
CA LEU A 386 -15.22 9.02 -6.92
C LEU A 386 -16.59 9.04 -7.61
N THR A 387 -17.02 10.22 -8.10
CA THR A 387 -18.29 10.37 -8.83
C THR A 387 -18.19 9.86 -10.28
N SER A 388 -17.05 10.04 -10.93
CA SER A 388 -16.82 9.63 -12.33
C SER A 388 -16.72 8.12 -12.54
N HIS A 389 -16.37 7.34 -11.51
CA HIS A 389 -16.30 5.88 -11.61
C HIS A 389 -17.67 5.19 -11.71
N ARG A 390 -18.77 5.90 -11.51
CA ARG A 390 -20.12 5.31 -11.44
C ARG A 390 -20.87 5.46 -12.77
N THR A 391 -20.31 4.93 -13.86
CA THR A 391 -21.09 4.79 -15.10
C THR A 391 -22.10 3.65 -14.96
N LEU A 392 -23.18 3.68 -15.74
CA LEU A 392 -24.11 2.56 -15.84
C LEU A 392 -23.38 1.26 -16.21
N GLY A 393 -22.39 1.34 -17.10
CA GLY A 393 -21.55 0.21 -17.49
C GLY A 393 -20.75 -0.37 -16.31
N HIS A 394 -20.16 0.47 -15.46
CA HIS A 394 -19.47 0.02 -14.26
C HIS A 394 -20.43 -0.56 -13.21
N LEU A 395 -21.61 0.04 -13.01
CA LEU A 395 -22.61 -0.50 -12.09
C LEU A 395 -23.14 -1.87 -12.56
N LEU A 396 -23.36 -2.02 -13.88
CA LEU A 396 -23.69 -3.30 -14.50
C LEU A 396 -22.58 -4.34 -14.32
N LYS A 397 -21.31 -3.93 -14.50
CA LYS A 397 -20.15 -4.79 -14.25
C LYS A 397 -20.10 -5.23 -12.79
N LEU A 398 -20.23 -4.30 -11.84
CA LEU A 398 -20.29 -4.61 -10.40
C LEU A 398 -21.45 -5.56 -10.06
N ARG A 399 -22.64 -5.35 -10.64
CA ARG A 399 -23.76 -6.29 -10.47
C ARG A 399 -23.42 -7.67 -11.02
N ASN A 400 -22.85 -7.73 -12.23
CA ASN A 400 -22.47 -9.00 -12.86
C ASN A 400 -21.38 -9.72 -12.07
N ASP A 401 -20.40 -8.99 -11.54
CA ASP A 401 -19.33 -9.53 -10.70
C ASP A 401 -19.90 -10.02 -9.36
N ALA A 402 -20.87 -9.31 -8.75
CA ALA A 402 -21.58 -9.75 -7.55
C ALA A 402 -22.40 -11.03 -7.81
N MET A 403 -23.08 -11.12 -8.96
CA MET A 403 -23.83 -12.31 -9.38
C MET A 403 -22.90 -13.49 -9.67
N LYS A 404 -21.74 -13.23 -10.28
CA LYS A 404 -20.70 -14.25 -10.52
C LYS A 404 -20.14 -14.75 -9.20
N TRP A 405 -19.88 -13.85 -8.25
CA TRP A 405 -19.45 -14.19 -6.90
C TRP A 405 -20.49 -15.02 -6.16
N GLU A 406 -21.77 -14.61 -6.16
CA GLU A 406 -22.89 -15.37 -5.59
C GLU A 406 -22.93 -16.80 -6.13
N LYS A 407 -22.87 -16.94 -7.46
CA LYS A 407 -22.90 -18.23 -8.14
C LYS A 407 -21.73 -19.11 -7.70
N ASN A 408 -20.51 -18.57 -7.69
CA ASN A 408 -19.30 -19.31 -7.31
C ASN A 408 -19.34 -19.70 -5.83
N TYR A 409 -19.80 -18.78 -4.97
CA TYR A 409 -19.96 -19.01 -3.54
C TYR A 409 -20.93 -20.16 -3.26
N PHE A 410 -22.14 -20.13 -3.82
CA PHE A 410 -23.14 -21.18 -3.57
C PHE A 410 -22.80 -22.52 -4.23
N GLN A 411 -21.98 -22.52 -5.29
CA GLN A 411 -21.37 -23.75 -5.82
C GLN A 411 -20.38 -24.37 -4.83
N ALA A 412 -19.47 -23.56 -4.27
CA ALA A 412 -18.54 -24.02 -3.24
C ALA A 412 -19.27 -24.47 -1.96
N TYR A 413 -20.28 -23.71 -1.52
CA TYR A 413 -21.18 -24.07 -0.42
C TYR A 413 -21.76 -25.48 -0.60
N THR A 414 -22.35 -25.75 -1.77
CA THR A 414 -23.00 -27.03 -2.06
C THR A 414 -22.00 -28.18 -2.03
N MET A 415 -20.83 -27.99 -2.63
CA MET A 415 -19.76 -28.99 -2.62
C MET A 415 -19.28 -29.29 -1.19
N HIS A 416 -18.98 -28.25 -0.40
CA HIS A 416 -18.43 -28.43 0.94
C HIS A 416 -19.43 -28.98 1.94
N ILE A 417 -20.70 -28.57 1.85
CA ILE A 417 -21.73 -29.06 2.75
C ILE A 417 -22.04 -30.54 2.47
N GLU A 418 -21.99 -30.98 1.21
CA GLU A 418 -22.13 -32.40 0.86
C GLU A 418 -20.98 -33.23 1.41
N ILE A 419 -19.74 -32.74 1.30
CA ILE A 419 -18.56 -33.38 1.91
C ILE A 419 -18.72 -33.46 3.44
N CYS A 420 -19.16 -32.39 4.08
CA CYS A 420 -19.31 -32.36 5.54
C CYS A 420 -20.41 -33.28 6.04
N LEU A 421 -21.57 -33.31 5.37
CA LEU A 421 -22.63 -34.26 5.69
C LEU A 421 -22.16 -35.70 5.45
N SER A 422 -21.48 -35.97 4.33
CA SER A 422 -20.91 -37.29 4.05
C SER A 422 -19.94 -37.74 5.16
N ASN A 423 -19.03 -36.85 5.58
CA ASN A 423 -18.09 -37.12 6.66
C ASN A 423 -18.80 -37.30 8.01
N LEU A 424 -19.82 -36.49 8.32
CA LEU A 424 -20.61 -36.61 9.55
C LEU A 424 -21.24 -37.99 9.65
N PHE A 425 -21.94 -38.42 8.61
CA PHE A 425 -22.62 -39.70 8.60
C PHE A 425 -21.62 -40.86 8.55
N SER A 426 -20.52 -40.73 7.78
CA SER A 426 -19.43 -41.71 7.78
C SER A 426 -18.83 -41.90 9.17
N ASN A 427 -18.55 -40.81 9.90
CA ASN A 427 -18.06 -40.83 11.27
C ASN A 427 -19.07 -41.46 12.23
N ILE A 428 -20.36 -41.12 12.12
CA ILE A 428 -21.42 -41.76 12.92
C ILE A 428 -21.42 -43.28 12.67
N PHE A 429 -21.37 -43.73 11.41
CA PHE A 429 -21.37 -45.16 11.09
C PHE A 429 -20.08 -45.87 11.53
N GLN A 430 -18.92 -45.22 11.41
CA GLN A 430 -17.65 -45.75 11.90
C GLN A 430 -17.67 -45.90 13.42
N GLN A 431 -18.18 -44.91 14.15
CA GLN A 431 -18.34 -44.98 15.61
C GLN A 431 -19.36 -46.05 15.99
N PHE A 432 -20.46 -46.20 15.24
CA PHE A 432 -21.39 -47.31 15.41
C PHE A 432 -20.69 -48.67 15.30
N ASN A 433 -19.85 -48.86 14.28
CA ASN A 433 -19.15 -50.12 14.07
C ASN A 433 -18.08 -50.39 15.15
N THR A 434 -17.38 -49.34 15.58
CA THR A 434 -16.32 -49.43 16.59
C THR A 434 -16.88 -49.69 17.99
N GLN A 435 -17.97 -49.00 18.36
CA GLN A 435 -18.59 -49.11 19.67
C GLN A 435 -19.63 -50.24 19.76
N LYS A 436 -19.96 -50.89 18.63
CA LYS A 436 -20.99 -51.95 18.56
C LYS A 436 -20.78 -53.03 19.63
N GLN A 437 -19.55 -53.53 19.74
CA GLN A 437 -19.23 -54.61 20.67
C GLN A 437 -19.25 -54.10 22.12
N CYS A 438 -18.64 -52.94 22.40
CA CYS A 438 -18.64 -52.32 23.72
C CYS A 438 -20.05 -52.03 24.24
N ILE A 439 -20.95 -51.54 23.39
CA ILE A 439 -22.35 -51.27 23.73
C ILE A 439 -23.11 -52.58 23.97
N THR A 440 -22.86 -53.60 23.16
CA THR A 440 -23.46 -54.94 23.33
C THR A 440 -23.01 -55.58 24.65
N GLU A 441 -21.72 -55.45 25.00
CA GLU A 441 -21.16 -55.92 26.25
C GLU A 441 -21.65 -55.11 27.46
N ALA A 442 -21.73 -53.79 27.36
CA ALA A 442 -22.23 -52.92 28.43
C ALA A 442 -23.71 -53.19 28.74
N LEU A 443 -24.53 -53.41 27.71
CA LEU A 443 -25.96 -53.67 27.87
C LEU A 443 -26.27 -55.11 28.29
N SER A 444 -25.45 -56.10 27.87
CA SER A 444 -25.60 -57.49 28.33
C SER A 444 -25.23 -57.68 29.82
N ASN A 445 -24.54 -56.69 30.42
CA ASN A 445 -24.22 -56.66 31.84
C ASN A 445 -25.30 -56.01 32.73
N ILE A 446 -26.34 -55.38 32.16
CA ILE A 446 -27.46 -54.82 32.91
C ILE A 446 -28.39 -55.98 33.33
N ARG A 447 -28.06 -56.64 34.44
CA ARG A 447 -28.72 -57.86 34.94
C ARG A 447 -29.91 -57.63 35.90
N THR A 448 -30.32 -56.40 36.14
CA THR A 448 -31.37 -56.10 37.14
C THR A 448 -32.71 -55.75 36.48
N ASN A 449 -33.75 -56.52 36.80
CA ASN A 449 -35.13 -56.47 36.29
C ASN A 449 -35.89 -55.13 36.43
N SER A 450 -35.24 -54.03 36.83
CA SER A 450 -35.90 -52.74 37.11
C SER A 450 -35.50 -51.59 36.18
N ASP A 451 -34.41 -51.69 35.41
CA ASP A 451 -33.99 -50.57 34.56
C ASP A 451 -34.57 -50.65 33.14
N PRO A 452 -35.12 -49.55 32.60
CA PRO A 452 -35.67 -49.54 31.26
C PRO A 452 -34.50 -49.59 30.27
N PHE A 453 -34.30 -50.79 29.71
CA PHE A 453 -33.26 -51.13 28.74
C PHE A 453 -33.22 -50.17 27.53
N GLN A 454 -34.38 -49.77 27.02
CA GLN A 454 -34.51 -48.93 25.83
C GLN A 454 -34.00 -47.48 26.05
N PRO A 455 -34.43 -46.73 27.08
CA PRO A 455 -33.83 -45.44 27.44
C PRO A 455 -32.32 -45.47 27.63
N THR A 456 -31.80 -46.54 28.25
CA THR A 456 -30.36 -46.69 28.51
C THR A 456 -29.57 -46.90 27.22
N LEU A 457 -30.05 -47.76 26.32
CA LEU A 457 -29.46 -47.94 24.99
C LEU A 457 -29.51 -46.66 24.14
N ILE A 458 -30.65 -45.95 24.13
CA ILE A 458 -30.80 -44.68 23.40
C ILE A 458 -29.82 -43.62 23.95
N THR A 459 -29.72 -43.50 25.27
CA THR A 459 -28.81 -42.54 25.93
C THR A 459 -27.35 -42.88 25.64
N THR A 460 -27.00 -44.17 25.66
CA THR A 460 -25.63 -44.65 25.38
C THR A 460 -25.25 -44.34 23.93
N VAL A 461 -26.11 -44.67 22.96
CA VAL A 461 -25.87 -44.36 21.53
C VAL A 461 -25.76 -42.85 21.30
N ARG A 462 -26.62 -42.04 21.92
CA ARG A 462 -26.55 -40.57 21.83
C ARG A 462 -25.23 -40.02 22.36
N LEU A 463 -24.82 -40.43 23.56
CA LEU A 463 -23.65 -39.88 24.24
C LEU A 463 -22.31 -40.41 23.71
N GLN A 464 -22.26 -41.69 23.32
CA GLN A 464 -20.99 -42.34 22.94
C GLN A 464 -20.75 -42.36 21.44
N ILE A 465 -21.79 -42.24 20.61
CA ILE A 465 -21.65 -42.31 19.14
C ILE A 465 -22.03 -40.98 18.50
N ILE A 466 -23.26 -40.51 18.68
CA ILE A 466 -23.79 -39.36 17.93
C ILE A 466 -23.06 -38.08 18.36
N LYS A 467 -22.98 -37.79 19.66
CA LYS A 467 -22.39 -36.55 20.18
C LYS A 467 -20.89 -36.39 19.86
N PRO A 468 -20.03 -37.42 19.98
CA PRO A 468 -18.64 -37.33 19.56
C PRO A 468 -18.48 -37.14 18.04
N ALA A 469 -19.21 -37.91 17.23
CA ALA A 469 -19.13 -37.80 15.77
C ALA A 469 -19.59 -36.42 15.26
N VAL A 470 -20.64 -35.86 15.85
CA VAL A 470 -21.09 -34.49 15.60
C VAL A 470 -20.03 -33.46 15.99
N ARG A 471 -19.44 -33.59 17.20
CA ARG A 471 -18.40 -32.67 17.69
C ARG A 471 -17.16 -32.68 16.80
N ASP A 472 -16.68 -33.86 16.43
CA ASP A 472 -15.46 -34.01 15.62
C ASP A 472 -15.68 -33.51 14.19
N THR A 473 -16.87 -33.73 13.64
CA THR A 473 -17.23 -33.22 12.32
C THR A 473 -17.37 -31.70 12.32
N LEU A 474 -18.02 -31.12 13.34
CA LEU A 474 -18.09 -29.67 13.52
C LEU A 474 -16.70 -29.04 13.67
N ARG A 475 -15.80 -29.66 14.45
CA ARG A 475 -14.43 -29.19 14.60
C ARG A 475 -13.67 -29.23 13.28
N THR A 476 -13.75 -30.35 12.55
CA THR A 476 -13.09 -30.54 11.25
C THR A 476 -13.62 -29.53 10.24
N PHE A 477 -14.94 -29.32 10.22
CA PHE A 477 -15.60 -28.34 9.37
C PHE A 477 -15.15 -26.91 9.68
N MET A 478 -15.11 -26.52 10.96
CA MET A 478 -14.65 -25.18 11.35
C MET A 478 -13.19 -24.94 10.97
N ASN A 479 -12.31 -25.91 11.19
CA ASN A 479 -10.90 -25.80 10.78
C ASN A 479 -10.79 -25.69 9.25
N TYR A 480 -11.55 -26.50 8.51
CA TYR A 480 -11.56 -26.47 7.05
C TYR A 480 -12.08 -25.12 6.51
N VAL A 481 -13.17 -24.60 7.07
CA VAL A 481 -13.73 -23.28 6.70
C VAL A 481 -12.72 -22.17 6.98
N LEU A 482 -12.09 -22.19 8.16
CA LEU A 482 -11.08 -21.19 8.51
C LEU A 482 -9.87 -21.27 7.57
N GLU A 483 -9.36 -22.46 7.28
CA GLU A 483 -8.19 -22.65 6.41
C GLU A 483 -8.46 -22.31 4.94
N HIS A 484 -9.60 -22.74 4.37
CA HIS A 484 -9.90 -22.54 2.96
C HIS A 484 -10.52 -21.19 2.63
N ILE A 485 -11.38 -20.62 3.49
CA ILE A 485 -12.05 -19.35 3.19
C ILE A 485 -11.14 -18.17 3.53
N ILE A 486 -10.35 -18.25 4.61
CA ILE A 486 -9.37 -17.20 4.94
C ILE A 486 -8.10 -17.36 4.08
N GLY A 487 -7.77 -18.60 3.67
CA GLY A 487 -6.60 -18.88 2.85
C GLY A 487 -6.73 -18.50 1.36
N ASN A 488 -7.95 -18.47 0.80
CA ASN A 488 -8.19 -18.03 -0.58
C ASN A 488 -8.47 -16.52 -0.64
N ASN A 489 -7.43 -15.72 -0.90
CA ASN A 489 -7.49 -14.25 -0.97
C ASN A 489 -8.51 -13.71 -2.01
N ASP A 490 -8.86 -14.49 -3.03
CA ASP A 490 -9.74 -14.03 -4.11
C ASP A 490 -11.19 -13.80 -3.67
N PHE A 491 -11.72 -14.58 -2.71
CA PHE A 491 -13.11 -14.45 -2.29
C PHE A 491 -13.38 -13.21 -1.42
N PRO A 492 -12.56 -12.90 -0.40
CA PRO A 492 -12.70 -11.71 0.44
C PRO A 492 -12.34 -10.41 -0.30
N GLN A 493 -11.30 -10.41 -1.15
CA GLN A 493 -10.91 -9.21 -1.91
C GLN A 493 -12.00 -8.81 -2.90
N ASN A 494 -12.53 -9.76 -3.69
CA ASN A 494 -13.62 -9.46 -4.62
C ASN A 494 -14.91 -8.97 -3.93
N ALA A 495 -15.16 -9.41 -2.69
CA ALA A 495 -16.30 -8.93 -1.90
C ALA A 495 -16.07 -7.55 -1.27
N ALA A 496 -14.84 -7.22 -0.88
CA ALA A 496 -14.48 -5.94 -0.27
C ALA A 496 -14.55 -4.75 -1.24
N PHE A 497 -14.43 -5.01 -2.55
CA PHE A 497 -14.47 -3.98 -3.58
C PHE A 497 -15.83 -3.86 -4.28
N ASN A 498 -16.79 -4.73 -3.97
CA ASN A 498 -18.12 -4.70 -4.58
C ASN A 498 -19.14 -4.00 -3.67
N GLU A 499 -19.35 -2.71 -3.89
CA GLU A 499 -20.26 -1.88 -3.08
C GLU A 499 -21.71 -2.39 -3.04
N ILE A 500 -22.19 -3.01 -4.13
CA ILE A 500 -23.55 -3.59 -4.19
C ILE A 500 -23.63 -4.79 -3.24
N LEU A 501 -22.61 -5.63 -3.23
CA LEU A 501 -22.52 -6.77 -2.33
C LEU A 501 -22.38 -6.32 -0.87
N ILE A 502 -21.59 -5.28 -0.59
CA ILE A 502 -21.46 -4.69 0.74
C ILE A 502 -22.80 -4.15 1.24
N GLY A 503 -23.52 -3.39 0.39
CA GLY A 503 -24.85 -2.88 0.71
C GLY A 503 -25.81 -4.02 1.06
N ALA A 504 -25.84 -5.07 0.23
CA ALA A 504 -26.67 -6.25 0.43
C ALA A 504 -26.37 -6.95 1.77
N LEU A 505 -25.09 -7.11 2.10
CA LEU A 505 -24.64 -7.79 3.32
C LEU A 505 -24.76 -6.92 4.59
N GLY A 506 -24.83 -5.60 4.45
CA GLY A 506 -24.89 -4.63 5.56
C GLY A 506 -26.30 -4.26 6.05
N THR A 507 -27.35 -4.89 5.53
CA THR A 507 -28.73 -4.61 5.95
C THR A 507 -29.02 -5.07 7.40
N GLN A 508 -29.83 -4.29 8.12
CA GLN A 508 -30.06 -4.40 9.58
C GLN A 508 -30.59 -5.77 10.02
N GLU A 509 -31.32 -6.48 9.14
CA GLU A 509 -31.84 -7.83 9.38
C GLU A 509 -30.73 -8.90 9.53
N ILE A 510 -29.57 -8.70 8.91
CA ILE A 510 -28.39 -9.57 9.04
C ILE A 510 -27.58 -9.19 10.30
N SER A 511 -27.51 -7.89 10.62
CA SER A 511 -26.77 -7.33 11.76
C SER A 511 -27.32 -7.77 13.12
N ASP A 512 -28.64 -7.75 13.30
CA ASP A 512 -29.27 -8.10 14.60
C ASP A 512 -29.09 -9.58 14.95
N PHE A 513 -29.00 -10.44 13.93
CA PHE A 513 -28.74 -11.87 14.09
C PHE A 513 -27.26 -12.16 14.42
N VAL A 514 -26.34 -11.34 13.89
CA VAL A 514 -24.89 -11.39 14.15
C VAL A 514 -24.55 -10.93 15.57
N ALA A 515 -25.21 -9.86 16.05
CA ALA A 515 -25.03 -9.34 17.41
C ALA A 515 -25.46 -10.33 18.51
N LEU A 516 -26.37 -11.26 18.20
CA LEU A 516 -26.91 -12.24 19.15
C LEU A 516 -25.97 -13.43 19.42
N LEU A 517 -25.03 -13.73 18.52
CA LEU A 517 -24.15 -14.91 18.58
C LEU A 517 -22.72 -14.60 19.04
N LEU A 518 -22.27 -13.34 18.94
CA LEU A 518 -20.91 -12.93 19.27
C LEU A 518 -20.93 -11.75 20.24
N GLY A 519 -21.02 -12.07 21.53
CA GLY A 519 -20.72 -11.09 22.58
C GLY A 519 -19.32 -10.49 22.39
N GLU A 520 -19.27 -9.16 22.29
CA GLU A 520 -18.10 -8.28 22.47
C GLU A 520 -16.86 -8.41 21.57
N LEU A 521 -16.95 -8.96 20.34
CA LEU A 521 -15.85 -8.80 19.37
C LEU A 521 -16.11 -7.60 18.43
N LYS A 522 -15.52 -6.45 18.77
CA LYS A 522 -15.49 -5.25 17.91
C LYS A 522 -14.57 -5.45 16.68
N MET A 523 -15.03 -6.20 15.69
CA MET A 523 -14.38 -6.30 14.37
C MET A 523 -14.97 -5.22 13.45
N LYS A 524 -14.14 -4.28 12.98
CA LYS A 524 -14.56 -3.02 12.31
C LYS A 524 -14.50 -3.03 10.77
N THR A 525 -14.10 -4.11 10.11
CA THR A 525 -13.86 -4.10 8.65
C THR A 525 -14.95 -4.83 7.85
N THR A 526 -15.26 -4.31 6.66
CA THR A 526 -16.29 -4.79 5.69
C THR A 526 -16.10 -6.25 5.25
N VAL A 527 -14.84 -6.72 5.23
CA VAL A 527 -14.46 -8.12 4.98
C VAL A 527 -15.11 -9.08 5.99
N SER A 528 -15.38 -8.61 7.21
CA SER A 528 -15.97 -9.40 8.30
C SER A 528 -17.41 -9.81 8.00
N ALA A 529 -18.21 -8.94 7.39
CA ALA A 529 -19.64 -9.19 7.14
C ALA A 529 -19.87 -10.33 6.14
N GLY A 530 -19.05 -10.40 5.07
CA GLY A 530 -19.08 -11.49 4.12
C GLY A 530 -18.70 -12.83 4.76
N ILE A 531 -17.60 -12.87 5.52
CA ILE A 531 -17.17 -14.08 6.24
C ILE A 531 -18.23 -14.54 7.24
N LEU A 532 -18.85 -13.61 7.97
CA LEU A 532 -19.91 -13.90 8.92
C LEU A 532 -21.18 -14.44 8.27
N TYR A 533 -21.61 -13.86 7.15
CA TYR A 533 -22.72 -14.40 6.37
C TYR A 533 -22.41 -15.84 5.93
N MET A 534 -21.20 -16.09 5.42
CA MET A 534 -20.78 -17.42 4.98
C MET A 534 -20.79 -18.47 6.09
N VAL A 535 -20.17 -18.13 7.24
CA VAL A 535 -20.14 -19.02 8.42
C VAL A 535 -21.56 -19.31 8.91
N ASN A 536 -22.45 -18.32 8.91
CA ASN A 536 -23.84 -18.51 9.34
C ASN A 536 -24.65 -19.39 8.37
N THR A 537 -24.54 -19.13 7.05
CA THR A 537 -25.24 -19.92 6.03
C THR A 537 -24.90 -21.40 6.13
N ILE A 538 -23.65 -21.75 6.48
CA ILE A 538 -23.20 -23.14 6.55
C ILE A 538 -23.39 -23.76 7.95
N SER A 539 -23.13 -23.01 9.02
CA SER A 539 -23.16 -23.57 10.38
C SER A 539 -24.58 -23.84 10.90
N ILE A 540 -25.56 -22.97 10.56
CA ILE A 540 -26.93 -23.10 11.08
C ILE A 540 -27.58 -24.43 10.68
N PRO A 541 -27.57 -24.84 9.39
CA PRO A 541 -28.14 -26.12 9.00
C PRO A 541 -27.44 -27.30 9.66
N ILE A 542 -26.11 -27.26 9.81
CA ILE A 542 -25.36 -28.35 10.45
C ILE A 542 -25.71 -28.45 11.94
N VAL A 543 -25.80 -27.32 12.65
CA VAL A 543 -26.17 -27.29 14.08
C VAL A 543 -27.62 -27.76 14.28
N GLN A 544 -28.54 -27.37 13.39
CA GLN A 544 -29.92 -27.87 13.42
C GLN A 544 -29.99 -29.36 13.12
N CYS A 545 -29.22 -29.85 12.14
CA CYS A 545 -29.08 -31.27 11.84
C CYS A 545 -28.55 -32.04 13.05
N ALA A 546 -27.50 -31.55 13.70
CA ALA A 546 -26.94 -32.12 14.92
C ALA A 546 -27.97 -32.19 16.06
N ARG A 547 -28.72 -31.11 16.31
CA ARG A 547 -29.79 -31.09 17.32
C ARG A 547 -30.92 -32.05 16.98
N ASN A 548 -31.30 -32.16 15.71
CA ASN A 548 -32.31 -33.11 15.26
C ASN A 548 -31.83 -34.56 15.44
N LEU A 549 -30.55 -34.84 15.18
CA LEU A 549 -29.94 -36.16 15.47
C LEU A 549 -29.90 -36.46 16.97
N GLU A 550 -29.59 -35.47 17.81
CA GLU A 550 -29.60 -35.62 19.27
C GLU A 550 -31.01 -35.86 19.82
N ASN A 551 -32.03 -35.28 19.19
CA ASN A 551 -33.43 -35.36 19.61
C ASN A 551 -34.24 -36.47 18.93
N LEU A 552 -33.63 -37.25 18.02
CA LEU A 552 -34.31 -38.35 17.30
C LEU A 552 -35.04 -39.27 18.27
N ASN A 553 -36.37 -39.34 18.16
CA ASN A 553 -37.20 -40.17 19.00
C ASN A 553 -37.27 -41.58 18.42
N PHE A 554 -36.39 -42.47 18.90
CA PHE A 554 -36.31 -43.86 18.41
C PHE A 554 -37.48 -44.74 18.87
N SER A 555 -38.43 -44.20 19.65
CA SER A 555 -39.53 -44.95 20.26
C SER A 555 -40.66 -45.32 19.30
N ASP A 556 -40.93 -44.50 18.29
CA ASP A 556 -42.20 -44.57 17.56
C ASP A 556 -42.17 -45.52 16.35
N GLU A 557 -40.98 -45.77 15.77
CA GLU A 557 -40.80 -46.70 14.63
C GLU A 557 -40.42 -48.13 15.06
N ILE A 558 -40.05 -48.34 16.33
CA ILE A 558 -39.77 -49.66 16.89
C ILE A 558 -40.98 -50.05 17.75
N THR A 559 -42.09 -50.36 17.09
CA THR A 559 -43.33 -50.71 17.78
C THR A 559 -43.10 -51.91 18.72
N GLY A 560 -43.68 -51.79 19.91
CA GLY A 560 -43.55 -52.74 21.01
C GLY A 560 -43.96 -54.18 20.66
N ASP A 561 -44.59 -54.43 19.51
CA ASP A 561 -44.98 -55.77 19.05
C ASP A 561 -43.78 -56.72 18.91
N THR A 562 -42.58 -56.22 18.58
CA THR A 562 -41.38 -57.08 18.46
C THR A 562 -40.81 -57.49 19.82
N LEU A 563 -40.98 -56.66 20.86
CA LEU A 563 -40.56 -56.97 22.23
C LEU A 563 -41.65 -57.73 23.00
N LEU A 564 -42.92 -57.40 22.77
CA LEU A 564 -44.09 -58.07 23.33
C LEU A 564 -44.25 -59.51 22.79
N ALA A 565 -43.82 -59.78 21.55
CA ALA A 565 -43.76 -61.15 21.03
C ALA A 565 -42.75 -62.04 21.80
N TYR A 566 -41.68 -61.46 22.36
CA TYR A 566 -40.70 -62.20 23.16
C TYR A 566 -41.10 -62.34 24.64
N THR A 567 -41.95 -61.46 25.16
CA THR A 567 -42.41 -61.53 26.57
C THR A 567 -43.73 -62.26 26.76
N LYS A 568 -44.48 -62.57 25.69
CA LYS A 568 -45.79 -63.23 25.76
C LYS A 568 -45.78 -64.75 25.56
N GLU A 569 -44.64 -65.41 25.37
CA GLU A 569 -44.60 -66.88 25.49
C GLU A 569 -44.52 -67.28 26.98
N PRO A 570 -45.56 -67.92 27.55
CA PRO A 570 -45.56 -68.32 28.95
C PRO A 570 -44.75 -69.61 29.10
N HIS A 571 -43.42 -69.51 29.12
CA HIS A 571 -42.57 -70.61 29.54
C HIS A 571 -42.40 -70.56 31.07
N SER A 572 -43.09 -71.46 31.75
CA SER A 572 -43.13 -71.63 33.19
C SER A 572 -41.87 -72.30 33.76
N ASN A 573 -40.69 -71.78 33.46
CA ASN A 573 -39.46 -72.03 34.22
C ASN A 573 -38.53 -70.83 34.09
N GLN A 574 -38.06 -70.32 35.23
CA GLN A 574 -37.10 -69.21 35.35
C GLN A 574 -35.76 -69.54 34.69
N ASN A 575 -35.70 -69.48 33.36
CA ASN A 575 -34.45 -69.46 32.63
C ASN A 575 -34.13 -67.99 32.30
N GLU A 576 -33.00 -67.53 32.84
CA GLU A 576 -32.34 -66.30 32.45
C GLU A 576 -32.35 -66.18 30.92
N ILE A 577 -32.79 -65.02 30.40
CA ILE A 577 -32.63 -64.72 28.96
C ILE A 577 -31.15 -64.89 28.65
N SER A 578 -30.83 -65.84 27.77
CA SER A 578 -29.44 -66.16 27.46
C SER A 578 -28.75 -64.92 26.88
N LYS A 579 -27.47 -64.73 27.19
CA LYS A 579 -26.66 -63.63 26.66
C LYS A 579 -26.79 -63.50 25.13
N GLN A 580 -26.83 -64.63 24.41
CA GLN A 580 -27.06 -64.68 22.96
C GLN A 580 -28.40 -64.06 22.51
N GLN A 581 -29.47 -64.21 23.28
CA GLN A 581 -30.77 -63.60 22.95
C GLN A 581 -30.75 -62.08 23.15
N ILE A 582 -30.08 -61.59 24.20
CA ILE A 582 -29.88 -60.15 24.43
C ILE A 582 -29.02 -59.55 23.32
N ASP A 583 -27.91 -60.21 22.96
CA ASP A 583 -27.03 -59.79 21.87
C ASP A 583 -27.78 -59.71 20.53
N GLY A 584 -28.66 -60.67 20.24
CA GLY A 584 -29.52 -60.66 19.05
C GLY A 584 -30.58 -59.55 19.05
N ILE A 585 -31.10 -59.15 20.22
CA ILE A 585 -32.02 -58.02 20.36
C ILE A 585 -31.27 -56.69 20.17
N VAL A 586 -30.13 -56.51 20.86
CA VAL A 586 -29.27 -55.33 20.71
C VAL A 586 -28.86 -55.16 19.25
N HIS A 587 -28.42 -56.24 18.59
CA HIS A 587 -27.99 -56.18 17.19
C HIS A 587 -29.11 -55.72 16.25
N ARG A 588 -30.33 -56.26 16.40
CA ARG A 588 -31.50 -55.82 15.62
C ARG A 588 -31.86 -54.36 15.88
N TYR A 589 -31.78 -53.91 17.13
CA TYR A 589 -32.05 -52.52 17.50
C TYR A 589 -31.03 -51.56 16.89
N LEU A 590 -29.73 -51.91 16.93
CA LEU A 590 -28.66 -51.14 16.29
C LEU A 590 -28.84 -51.06 14.76
N LEU A 591 -29.27 -52.15 14.10
CA LEU A 591 -29.56 -52.15 12.66
C LEU A 591 -30.77 -51.24 12.32
N SER A 592 -31.81 -51.23 13.15
CA SER A 592 -32.94 -50.31 12.99
C SER A 592 -32.52 -48.86 13.18
N MET A 593 -31.70 -48.56 14.18
CA MET A 593 -31.13 -47.21 14.38
C MET A 593 -30.27 -46.77 13.19
N GLN A 594 -29.45 -47.66 12.61
CA GLN A 594 -28.69 -47.36 11.40
C GLN A 594 -29.59 -47.01 10.20
N LYS A 595 -30.71 -47.72 10.02
CA LYS A 595 -31.69 -47.39 8.97
C LYS A 595 -32.33 -46.02 9.19
N ILE A 596 -32.69 -45.70 10.43
CA ILE A 596 -33.26 -44.39 10.81
C ILE A 596 -32.25 -43.28 10.53
N ILE A 597 -30.99 -43.45 10.96
CA ILE A 597 -29.91 -42.48 10.73
C ILE A 597 -29.65 -42.27 9.23
N LYS A 598 -29.71 -43.34 8.43
CA LYS A 598 -29.57 -43.24 6.97
C LYS A 598 -30.73 -42.50 6.31
N LYS A 599 -31.97 -42.72 6.74
CA LYS A 599 -33.15 -41.95 6.28
C LYS A 599 -33.03 -40.45 6.66
N GLN A 600 -32.43 -40.17 7.81
CA GLN A 600 -32.15 -38.80 8.25
C GLN A 600 -31.04 -38.14 7.43
N GLN A 601 -30.04 -38.89 6.96
CA GLN A 601 -29.02 -38.38 6.03
C GLN A 601 -29.64 -37.77 4.76
N ASP A 602 -30.52 -38.51 4.09
CA ASP A 602 -31.16 -38.05 2.86
C ASP A 602 -32.06 -36.82 3.12
N THR A 603 -32.81 -36.86 4.23
CA THR A 603 -33.67 -35.75 4.66
C THR A 603 -32.86 -34.48 4.96
N MET A 604 -31.72 -34.64 5.65
CA MET A 604 -30.82 -33.54 5.99
C MET A 604 -30.11 -32.97 4.77
N GLN A 605 -29.66 -33.81 3.84
CA GLN A 605 -29.11 -33.37 2.56
C GLN A 605 -30.12 -32.54 1.77
N GLN A 606 -31.39 -32.96 1.72
CA GLN A 606 -32.44 -32.22 1.05
C GLN A 606 -32.74 -30.88 1.75
N ALA A 607 -32.86 -30.87 3.09
CA ALA A 607 -33.12 -29.65 3.86
C ALA A 607 -31.99 -28.61 3.71
N VAL A 608 -30.74 -29.06 3.72
CA VAL A 608 -29.56 -28.22 3.54
C VAL A 608 -29.47 -27.63 2.13
N ARG A 609 -29.84 -28.40 1.10
CA ARG A 609 -29.93 -27.90 -0.28
C ARG A 609 -31.02 -26.84 -0.42
N LEU A 610 -32.21 -27.10 0.10
CA LEU A 610 -33.32 -26.13 0.10
C LEU A 610 -32.96 -24.84 0.84
N TRP A 611 -32.27 -24.95 1.98
CA TRP A 611 -31.74 -23.79 2.70
C TRP A 611 -30.73 -23.00 1.88
N GLY A 612 -29.77 -23.68 1.24
CA GLY A 612 -28.80 -23.04 0.34
C GLY A 612 -29.46 -22.30 -0.82
N ASP A 613 -30.45 -22.93 -1.47
CA ASP A 613 -31.22 -22.33 -2.56
C ASP A 613 -32.02 -21.09 -2.10
N GLN A 614 -32.61 -21.14 -0.89
CA GLN A 614 -33.32 -20.01 -0.31
C GLN A 614 -32.37 -18.84 -0.01
N GLN A 615 -31.23 -19.10 0.63
CA GLN A 615 -30.24 -18.05 0.94
C GLN A 615 -29.65 -17.42 -0.33
N LYS A 616 -29.42 -18.25 -1.36
CA LYS A 616 -29.03 -17.79 -2.70
C LYS A 616 -30.06 -16.84 -3.31
N ALA A 617 -31.33 -17.22 -3.27
CA ALA A 617 -32.42 -16.38 -3.78
C ALA A 617 -32.52 -15.06 -3.01
N THR A 618 -32.39 -15.10 -1.67
CA THR A 618 -32.37 -13.90 -0.82
C THR A 618 -31.20 -12.99 -1.17
N LEU A 619 -29.97 -13.50 -1.23
CA LEU A 619 -28.79 -12.71 -1.58
C LEU A 619 -28.92 -12.08 -2.98
N ARG A 620 -29.39 -12.85 -3.96
CA ARG A 620 -29.66 -12.34 -5.31
C ARG A 620 -30.67 -11.19 -5.30
N SER A 621 -31.77 -11.34 -4.57
CA SER A 621 -32.78 -10.27 -4.44
C SER A 621 -32.23 -9.02 -3.77
N LEU A 622 -31.32 -9.16 -2.81
CA LEU A 622 -30.63 -8.03 -2.18
C LEU A 622 -29.66 -7.35 -3.14
N ILE A 623 -28.86 -8.11 -3.90
CA ILE A 623 -27.98 -7.55 -4.95
C ILE A 623 -28.81 -6.74 -5.96
N ASP A 624 -29.93 -7.29 -6.42
CA ASP A 624 -30.83 -6.60 -7.35
C ASP A 624 -31.49 -5.37 -6.70
N TYR A 625 -31.97 -5.46 -5.45
CA TYR A 625 -32.54 -4.33 -4.72
C TYR A 625 -31.54 -3.17 -4.56
N HIS A 626 -30.29 -3.47 -4.20
CA HIS A 626 -29.26 -2.45 -4.07
C HIS A 626 -28.86 -1.84 -5.41
N TYR A 627 -28.77 -2.65 -6.47
CA TYR A 627 -28.59 -2.16 -7.82
C TYR A 627 -29.73 -1.20 -8.23
N GLU A 628 -31.00 -1.60 -8.06
CA GLU A 628 -32.17 -0.78 -8.39
C GLU A 628 -32.30 0.47 -7.50
N LYS A 629 -31.76 0.45 -6.28
CA LYS A 629 -31.73 1.62 -5.39
C LYS A 629 -30.66 2.64 -5.81
N VAL A 630 -29.51 2.17 -6.32
CA VAL A 630 -28.41 3.02 -6.79
C VAL A 630 -28.68 3.53 -8.21
N LEU A 631 -29.43 2.79 -9.02
CA LEU A 631 -29.69 3.14 -10.42
C LEU A 631 -30.32 4.54 -10.60
N PRO A 632 -31.37 4.96 -9.86
CA PRO A 632 -31.90 6.33 -9.94
C PRO A 632 -30.94 7.41 -9.43
N GLN A 633 -29.94 7.03 -8.64
CA GLN A 633 -28.91 7.96 -8.17
C GLN A 633 -27.85 8.23 -9.25
N LEU A 634 -27.70 7.34 -10.24
CA LEU A 634 -26.74 7.54 -11.35
C LEU A 634 -27.06 8.79 -12.16
N ASP A 635 -28.32 9.02 -12.53
CA ASP A 635 -28.71 10.22 -13.28
C ASP A 635 -28.36 11.48 -12.49
N SER A 636 -28.61 11.47 -11.17
CA SER A 636 -28.22 12.57 -10.28
C SER A 636 -26.70 12.71 -10.13
N HIS A 637 -25.95 11.61 -10.15
CA HIS A 637 -24.49 11.61 -10.08
C HIS A 637 -23.86 12.11 -11.38
N GLU A 638 -24.40 11.74 -12.53
CA GLU A 638 -23.95 12.24 -13.83
C GLU A 638 -24.27 13.73 -13.98
N GLU A 639 -25.46 14.17 -13.53
CA GLU A 639 -25.78 15.58 -13.45
C GLU A 639 -24.79 16.31 -12.52
N ILE A 640 -24.50 15.77 -11.33
CA ILE A 640 -23.51 16.34 -10.40
C ILE A 640 -22.12 16.38 -11.03
N LEU A 641 -21.67 15.29 -11.66
CA LEU A 641 -20.37 15.21 -12.31
C LEU A 641 -20.24 16.27 -13.40
N ASN A 642 -21.25 16.39 -14.27
CA ASN A 642 -21.30 17.42 -15.30
C ASN A 642 -21.25 18.84 -14.71
N HIS A 643 -21.84 19.06 -13.53
CA HIS A 643 -21.70 20.34 -12.82
C HIS A 643 -20.31 20.53 -12.22
N LEU A 644 -19.74 19.51 -11.56
CA LEU A 644 -18.40 19.58 -10.96
C LEU A 644 -17.33 19.83 -12.05
N GLU A 645 -17.42 19.15 -13.18
CA GLU A 645 -16.50 19.29 -14.32
C GLU A 645 -16.40 20.73 -14.86
N GLN A 646 -17.46 21.53 -14.75
CA GLN A 646 -17.44 22.94 -15.17
C GLN A 646 -16.49 23.80 -14.30
N TYR A 647 -16.24 23.38 -13.06
CA TYR A 647 -15.36 24.09 -12.12
C TYR A 647 -13.92 23.59 -12.15
N ALA A 648 -13.69 22.36 -12.60
CA ALA A 648 -12.37 21.72 -12.62
C ALA A 648 -11.27 22.56 -13.32
N PRO A 649 -11.47 23.13 -14.53
CA PRO A 649 -10.43 23.93 -15.19
C PRO A 649 -9.98 25.13 -14.34
N ARG A 650 -10.92 25.83 -13.72
CA ARG A 650 -10.62 27.03 -12.91
C ARG A 650 -9.96 26.66 -11.59
N LEU A 651 -10.36 25.56 -10.96
CA LEU A 651 -9.72 25.06 -9.75
C LEU A 651 -8.29 24.58 -10.00
N ILE A 652 -8.03 23.89 -11.11
CA ILE A 652 -6.68 23.50 -11.55
C ILE A 652 -5.80 24.74 -11.79
N MET A 653 -6.36 25.77 -12.44
CA MET A 653 -5.64 27.01 -12.66
C MET A 653 -5.24 27.67 -11.33
N ILE A 654 -6.19 27.81 -10.39
CA ILE A 654 -5.93 28.35 -9.05
C ILE A 654 -4.88 27.51 -8.32
N GLU A 655 -4.99 26.19 -8.36
CA GLU A 655 -4.04 25.27 -7.74
C GLU A 655 -2.62 25.51 -8.24
N CYS A 656 -2.42 25.51 -9.56
CA CYS A 656 -1.11 25.71 -10.17
C CYS A 656 -0.56 27.11 -9.88
N ARG A 657 -1.40 28.14 -9.90
CA ARG A 657 -1.01 29.53 -9.57
C ARG A 657 -0.62 29.70 -8.11
N LEU A 658 -1.35 29.08 -7.18
CA LEU A 658 -0.99 29.09 -5.76
C LEU A 658 0.36 28.39 -5.56
N CYS A 659 0.61 27.25 -6.22
CA CYS A 659 1.92 26.62 -6.15
C CYS A 659 3.03 27.43 -6.81
N ALA A 660 2.77 28.04 -7.96
CA ALA A 660 3.73 28.93 -8.62
C ALA A 660 4.08 30.12 -7.73
N THR A 661 3.10 30.65 -7.00
CA THR A 661 3.29 31.76 -6.06
C THR A 661 4.08 31.30 -4.82
N GLU A 662 3.79 30.11 -4.28
CA GLU A 662 4.56 29.51 -3.18
C GLU A 662 6.02 29.24 -3.59
N ASP A 663 6.26 28.77 -4.82
CA ASP A 663 7.61 28.57 -5.33
C ASP A 663 8.32 29.91 -5.58
N MET A 664 7.63 30.90 -6.16
CA MET A 664 8.18 32.25 -6.34
C MET A 664 8.58 32.91 -5.01
N ALA A 665 7.79 32.68 -3.95
CA ALA A 665 8.12 33.07 -2.59
C ALA A 665 9.42 32.44 -2.07
N LYS A 666 9.64 31.13 -2.32
CA LYS A 666 10.89 30.43 -1.95
C LYS A 666 12.13 31.03 -2.61
N PHE A 667 11.97 31.62 -3.80
CA PHE A 667 13.06 32.17 -4.60
C PHE A 667 13.13 33.70 -4.59
N ASN A 668 12.50 34.37 -3.61
CA ASN A 668 12.53 35.84 -3.44
C ASN A 668 12.23 36.61 -4.74
N ASP A 669 11.16 36.22 -5.47
CA ASP A 669 10.73 36.76 -6.77
C ASP A 669 11.68 36.57 -7.95
N SER A 670 12.83 35.94 -7.72
CA SER A 670 13.78 35.79 -8.81
C SER A 670 13.12 34.99 -9.93
N LYS A 671 13.30 35.43 -11.18
CA LYS A 671 12.74 34.70 -12.32
C LYS A 671 13.68 33.55 -12.68
N PRO A 672 13.16 32.35 -13.03
CA PRO A 672 13.98 31.27 -13.55
C PRO A 672 14.80 31.75 -14.77
N LYS A 673 16.11 31.53 -14.74
CA LYS A 673 17.02 31.96 -15.81
C LYS A 673 17.13 30.87 -16.87
N ILE A 674 16.35 31.01 -17.94
CA ILE A 674 16.42 30.12 -19.11
C ILE A 674 17.77 30.28 -19.82
N CYS A 675 18.47 29.16 -20.02
CA CYS A 675 19.73 29.07 -20.76
C CYS A 675 19.48 28.74 -22.24
N SER A 676 20.42 29.10 -23.12
CA SER A 676 20.29 28.88 -24.57
C SER A 676 20.38 27.40 -24.94
N GLY A 677 19.23 26.78 -25.21
CA GLY A 677 19.10 25.42 -25.72
C GLY A 677 17.61 25.08 -25.80
N ASN A 678 17.11 24.69 -26.97
CA ASN A 678 15.69 24.35 -27.15
C ASN A 678 15.58 22.97 -27.78
N VAL A 679 15.05 22.02 -27.02
CA VAL A 679 14.51 20.78 -27.59
C VAL A 679 13.02 21.01 -27.75
N LYS A 680 12.56 21.13 -29.01
CA LYS A 680 11.15 21.29 -29.33
C LYS A 680 10.48 19.92 -29.34
N SER A 681 9.47 19.71 -28.50
CA SER A 681 8.42 18.72 -28.79
C SER A 681 7.30 19.39 -29.60
N THR A 682 6.34 18.61 -30.07
CA THR A 682 5.18 19.11 -30.82
C THR A 682 4.33 20.10 -29.99
N VAL A 683 4.25 19.88 -28.68
CA VAL A 683 3.33 20.60 -27.78
C VAL A 683 4.07 21.49 -26.78
N PHE A 684 5.27 21.10 -26.35
CA PHE A 684 6.05 21.80 -25.33
C PHE A 684 7.46 22.13 -25.82
N SER A 685 7.99 23.26 -25.35
CA SER A 685 9.39 23.61 -25.50
C SER A 685 10.13 23.36 -24.19
N ILE A 686 11.28 22.71 -24.28
CA ILE A 686 12.10 22.31 -23.14
C ILE A 686 13.39 23.12 -23.16
N PHE A 687 13.69 23.78 -22.04
CA PHE A 687 14.88 24.61 -21.87
C PHE A 687 15.64 24.25 -20.60
N THR A 688 16.97 24.23 -20.64
CA THR A 688 17.78 24.23 -19.42
C THR A 688 17.60 25.54 -18.66
N SER A 689 17.57 25.50 -17.33
CA SER A 689 17.36 26.67 -16.49
C SER A 689 18.13 26.55 -15.17
N ASN A 690 18.30 27.68 -14.48
CA ASN A 690 18.71 27.75 -13.09
C ASN A 690 17.76 28.71 -12.35
N TRP A 691 17.48 28.44 -11.08
CA TRP A 691 16.59 29.29 -10.28
C TRP A 691 17.18 29.52 -8.89
N GLY A 692 17.51 30.77 -8.56
CA GLY A 692 18.27 31.07 -7.35
C GLY A 692 19.62 30.34 -7.34
N GLU A 693 19.84 29.55 -6.29
CA GLU A 693 21.03 28.69 -6.14
C GLU A 693 20.85 27.29 -6.76
N GLU A 694 19.62 26.90 -7.09
CA GLU A 694 19.30 25.62 -7.71
C GLU A 694 19.77 25.60 -9.17
N LYS A 695 20.67 24.64 -9.45
CA LYS A 695 21.24 24.41 -10.78
C LYS A 695 20.68 23.15 -11.40
N ASN A 696 20.96 22.94 -12.69
CA ASN A 696 20.57 21.74 -13.42
C ASN A 696 19.04 21.55 -13.38
N LEU A 697 18.31 22.59 -13.76
CA LEU A 697 16.85 22.52 -13.91
C LEU A 697 16.48 22.49 -15.39
N VAL A 698 15.28 22.02 -15.66
CA VAL A 698 14.66 22.04 -16.97
C VAL A 698 13.27 22.67 -16.86
N VAL A 699 13.03 23.69 -17.68
CA VAL A 699 11.74 24.35 -17.82
C VAL A 699 11.01 23.74 -19.01
N LYS A 700 9.86 23.13 -18.75
CA LYS A 700 8.88 22.70 -19.74
C LYS A 700 7.76 23.74 -19.78
N LYS A 701 7.53 24.35 -20.94
CA LYS A 701 6.44 25.31 -21.16
C LYS A 701 5.76 25.11 -22.51
N LEU A 702 4.51 25.56 -22.63
CA LEU A 702 3.70 25.37 -23.82
C LEU A 702 4.39 25.95 -25.07
N SER A 703 4.35 25.21 -26.18
CA SER A 703 4.87 25.67 -27.47
C SER A 703 4.04 26.87 -27.95
N ARG A 704 4.70 27.80 -28.66
CA ARG A 704 4.05 29.00 -29.22
C ARG A 704 2.87 28.68 -30.15
N SER A 705 2.84 27.49 -30.74
CA SER A 705 1.74 27.03 -31.61
C SER A 705 0.40 26.86 -30.87
N LEU A 706 0.43 26.66 -29.54
CA LEU A 706 -0.75 26.36 -28.73
C LEU A 706 -1.09 27.46 -27.71
N ILE A 707 -0.56 28.67 -27.88
CA ILE A 707 -0.85 29.82 -26.97
C ILE A 707 -2.36 30.07 -26.80
N ASN A 708 -3.18 29.73 -27.79
CA ASN A 708 -4.63 29.88 -27.73
C ASN A 708 -5.34 28.86 -26.80
N GLN A 709 -4.62 27.89 -26.24
CA GLN A 709 -5.14 26.88 -25.30
C GLN A 709 -4.33 26.88 -23.99
N PRO A 710 -4.31 27.98 -23.22
CA PRO A 710 -3.48 28.10 -22.02
C PRO A 710 -3.78 27.02 -20.97
N MET A 711 -5.03 26.51 -20.94
CA MET A 711 -5.45 25.45 -20.04
C MET A 711 -4.67 24.14 -20.20
N ALA A 712 -4.10 23.84 -21.37
CA ALA A 712 -3.34 22.61 -21.57
C ALA A 712 -2.14 22.53 -20.61
N ALA A 713 -1.40 23.64 -20.44
CA ALA A 713 -0.28 23.71 -19.51
C ALA A 713 -0.71 23.50 -18.06
N TYR A 714 -1.86 24.04 -17.67
CA TYR A 714 -2.44 23.90 -16.33
C TYR A 714 -2.90 22.47 -16.03
N TYR A 715 -3.56 21.81 -16.98
CA TYR A 715 -3.95 20.41 -16.84
C TYR A 715 -2.74 19.49 -16.69
N GLU A 716 -1.72 19.70 -17.51
CA GLU A 716 -0.50 18.90 -17.44
C GLU A 716 0.28 19.16 -16.15
N ALA A 717 0.35 20.41 -15.71
CA ALA A 717 0.90 20.79 -14.42
C ALA A 717 0.22 20.08 -13.25
N HIS A 718 -1.12 20.12 -13.20
CA HIS A 718 -1.90 19.41 -12.20
C HIS A 718 -1.62 17.90 -12.25
N TYR A 719 -1.59 17.31 -13.44
CA TYR A 719 -1.29 15.90 -13.62
C TYR A 719 0.09 15.50 -13.08
N HIS A 720 1.13 16.26 -13.45
CA HIS A 720 2.47 16.05 -12.94
C HIS A 720 2.58 16.24 -11.42
N ARG A 721 1.79 17.16 -10.84
CA ARG A 721 1.73 17.33 -9.39
C ARG A 721 1.10 16.11 -8.71
N GLN A 722 -0.02 15.60 -9.22
CA GLN A 722 -0.64 14.38 -8.67
C GLN A 722 0.34 13.21 -8.70
N VAL A 723 1.13 13.12 -9.76
CA VAL A 723 2.15 12.07 -9.89
C VAL A 723 3.34 12.30 -8.94
N ALA A 724 3.79 13.55 -8.77
CA ALA A 724 4.85 13.88 -7.82
C ALA A 724 4.46 13.55 -6.37
N ASN A 725 3.17 13.66 -6.02
CA ASN A 725 2.65 13.26 -4.71
C ASN A 725 2.81 11.77 -4.41
N LEU A 726 2.93 10.91 -5.44
CA LEU A 726 3.17 9.47 -5.26
C LEU A 726 4.59 9.16 -4.74
N CYS A 727 5.52 10.11 -4.89
CA CYS A 727 6.91 9.98 -4.45
C CYS A 727 7.62 8.71 -4.96
N HIS A 728 7.28 8.24 -6.17
CA HIS A 728 7.82 7.00 -6.73
C HIS A 728 9.27 7.18 -7.22
N PRO A 729 10.22 6.27 -6.92
CA PRO A 729 11.64 6.43 -7.27
C PRO A 729 11.92 6.36 -8.78
N ASN A 730 11.03 5.74 -9.56
CA ASN A 730 11.17 5.57 -11.01
C ASN A 730 10.26 6.49 -11.84
N ILE A 731 9.72 7.55 -11.24
CA ILE A 731 8.96 8.59 -11.96
C ILE A 731 9.60 9.95 -11.71
N ILE A 732 9.71 10.80 -12.73
CA ILE A 732 10.24 12.14 -12.54
C ILE A 732 9.31 13.00 -11.71
N ASN A 733 9.85 13.56 -10.62
CA ASN A 733 9.11 14.51 -9.80
C ASN A 733 9.22 15.90 -10.39
N LEU A 734 8.06 16.53 -10.59
CA LEU A 734 7.96 17.96 -10.76
C LEU A 734 8.55 18.65 -9.52
N ARG A 735 9.42 19.64 -9.73
CA ARG A 735 10.09 20.36 -8.63
C ARG A 735 9.35 21.63 -8.29
N TYR A 736 9.08 22.47 -9.29
CA TYR A 736 8.52 23.80 -9.08
C TYR A 736 7.57 24.21 -10.20
N PHE A 737 6.73 25.19 -9.91
CA PHE A 737 5.96 25.96 -10.87
C PHE A 737 6.44 27.40 -10.94
N TYR A 738 6.25 28.04 -12.10
CA TYR A 738 6.47 29.48 -12.25
C TYR A 738 5.46 30.05 -13.24
N GLU A 739 4.77 31.13 -12.87
CA GLU A 739 3.83 31.82 -13.74
C GLU A 739 4.51 33.05 -14.35
N HIS A 740 4.74 33.01 -15.66
CA HIS A 740 5.41 34.07 -16.39
C HIS A 740 4.40 35.04 -17.01
N TYR A 741 4.32 36.24 -16.46
CA TYR A 741 3.50 37.33 -17.00
C TYR A 741 4.16 37.98 -18.22
N LEU A 742 3.46 37.96 -19.35
CA LEU A 742 3.85 38.53 -20.64
C LEU A 742 3.50 40.02 -20.70
N GLU A 743 4.11 40.75 -21.65
CA GLU A 743 3.91 42.21 -21.81
C GLU A 743 2.46 42.59 -22.18
N ASP A 744 1.70 41.67 -22.77
CA ASP A 744 0.29 41.87 -23.11
C ASP A 744 -0.68 41.62 -21.93
N GLY A 745 -0.13 41.32 -20.75
CA GLY A 745 -0.88 41.02 -19.54
C GLY A 745 -1.37 39.57 -19.43
N THR A 746 -1.08 38.72 -20.40
CA THR A 746 -1.35 37.28 -20.29
C THR A 746 -0.26 36.57 -19.48
N SER A 747 -0.52 35.35 -19.04
CA SER A 747 0.38 34.56 -18.18
C SER A 747 0.62 33.17 -18.78
N GLU A 748 1.88 32.73 -18.83
CA GLU A 748 2.26 31.36 -19.19
C GLU A 748 2.70 30.57 -17.96
N LEU A 749 2.15 29.36 -17.75
CA LEU A 749 2.63 28.47 -16.70
C LEU A 749 3.85 27.67 -17.17
N TRP A 750 4.91 27.68 -16.36
CA TRP A 750 6.14 26.92 -16.56
C TRP A 750 6.24 25.81 -15.52
N MET A 751 6.52 24.59 -15.97
CA MET A 751 6.79 23.42 -15.13
C MET A 751 8.29 23.20 -15.04
N ILE A 752 8.84 23.07 -13.84
CA ILE A 752 10.28 22.97 -13.62
C ILE A 752 10.63 21.61 -13.04
N PHE A 753 11.51 20.90 -13.74
CA PHE A 753 11.97 19.55 -13.42
C PHE A 753 13.48 19.54 -13.17
N PRO A 754 14.02 18.48 -12.54
CA PRO A 754 15.45 18.24 -12.55
C PRO A 754 15.95 18.07 -13.99
N SER A 755 17.14 18.56 -14.29
CA SER A 755 17.82 18.30 -15.55
C SER A 755 18.31 16.88 -15.56
N LEU A 756 18.01 16.19 -16.66
CA LEU A 756 18.33 14.80 -16.89
C LEU A 756 19.22 14.70 -18.13
N THR A 757 20.15 13.76 -18.10
CA THR A 757 21.30 13.73 -19.03
C THR A 757 20.95 13.11 -20.38
N GLN A 758 20.28 11.96 -20.40
CA GLN A 758 19.98 11.23 -21.64
C GLN A 758 18.72 10.38 -21.54
N SER A 759 17.93 10.35 -22.61
CA SER A 759 16.85 9.37 -22.74
C SER A 759 17.39 7.99 -23.06
N LEU A 760 16.61 6.95 -22.79
CA LEU A 760 16.94 5.57 -23.11
C LEU A 760 17.13 5.40 -24.63
N ALA A 761 16.33 6.08 -25.45
CA ALA A 761 16.53 6.14 -26.89
C ALA A 761 17.93 6.70 -27.28
N GLN A 762 18.34 7.80 -26.66
CA GLN A 762 19.66 8.40 -26.90
C GLN A 762 20.78 7.49 -26.38
N PHE A 763 20.63 6.95 -25.17
CA PHE A 763 21.58 6.03 -24.56
C PHE A 763 21.81 4.81 -25.45
N LEU A 764 20.74 4.19 -25.95
CA LEU A 764 20.81 3.04 -26.85
C LEU A 764 21.52 3.39 -28.18
N SER A 765 21.28 4.60 -28.73
CA SER A 765 21.95 5.03 -29.96
C SER A 765 23.46 5.27 -29.79
N GLN A 766 23.90 5.59 -28.57
CA GLN A 766 25.30 5.86 -28.23
C GLN A 766 26.03 4.62 -27.70
N CYS A 767 25.29 3.63 -27.22
CA CYS A 767 25.85 2.42 -26.65
C CYS A 767 26.43 1.54 -27.76
N SER A 768 27.76 1.44 -27.81
CA SER A 768 28.46 0.53 -28.73
C SER A 768 28.45 -0.93 -28.27
N THR A 769 28.09 -1.17 -27.00
CA THR A 769 28.03 -2.50 -26.38
C THR A 769 26.59 -2.95 -26.21
N THR A 770 26.36 -4.25 -26.35
CA THR A 770 25.05 -4.87 -26.05
C THR A 770 24.73 -4.73 -24.57
N LEU A 771 23.49 -4.37 -24.24
CA LEU A 771 23.03 -4.34 -22.85
C LEU A 771 22.90 -5.76 -22.31
N SER A 772 23.34 -5.97 -21.07
CA SER A 772 23.10 -7.25 -20.41
C SER A 772 21.59 -7.44 -20.17
N ILE A 773 21.09 -8.66 -20.37
CA ILE A 773 19.68 -8.98 -20.13
C ILE A 773 19.26 -8.68 -18.69
N LYS A 774 20.17 -8.85 -17.72
CA LYS A 774 19.95 -8.51 -16.32
C LYS A 774 19.60 -7.04 -16.13
N MET A 775 20.32 -6.14 -16.82
CA MET A 775 20.08 -4.71 -16.76
C MET A 775 18.74 -4.34 -17.41
N VAL A 776 18.43 -4.95 -18.55
CA VAL A 776 17.14 -4.77 -19.24
C VAL A 776 15.97 -5.21 -18.34
N LEU A 777 16.06 -6.40 -17.73
CA LEU A 777 15.03 -6.91 -16.82
C LEU A 777 14.87 -6.02 -15.58
N GLN A 778 15.96 -5.48 -15.04
CA GLN A 778 15.88 -4.53 -13.93
C GLN A 778 15.12 -3.27 -14.36
N TRP A 779 15.43 -2.71 -15.52
CA TRP A 779 14.72 -1.53 -16.05
C TRP A 779 13.26 -1.81 -16.36
N MET A 780 12.94 -3.00 -16.88
CA MET A 780 11.56 -3.44 -17.08
C MET A 780 10.80 -3.45 -15.75
N ASN A 781 11.37 -4.04 -14.70
CA ASN A 781 10.75 -4.09 -13.38
C ASN A 781 10.54 -2.68 -12.81
N ASP A 782 11.55 -1.82 -12.90
CA ASP A 782 11.47 -0.42 -12.46
C ASP A 782 10.32 0.35 -13.15
N ILE A 783 10.09 0.11 -14.45
CA ILE A 783 9.00 0.73 -15.22
C ILE A 783 7.65 0.13 -14.86
N VAL A 784 7.57 -1.20 -14.71
CA VAL A 784 6.32 -1.88 -14.30
C VAL A 784 5.88 -1.40 -12.93
N ASP A 785 6.80 -1.29 -11.98
CA ASP A 785 6.53 -0.78 -10.62
C ASP A 785 5.97 0.65 -10.66
N ALA A 786 6.56 1.50 -11.49
CA ALA A 786 6.05 2.85 -11.75
C ALA A 786 4.64 2.86 -12.36
N LEU A 787 4.38 1.99 -13.36
CA LEU A 787 3.07 1.90 -14.00
C LEU A 787 1.99 1.35 -13.06
N ILE A 788 2.31 0.33 -12.26
CA ILE A 788 1.40 -0.19 -11.21
C ILE A 788 1.04 0.95 -10.26
N THR A 789 2.04 1.69 -9.77
CA THR A 789 1.82 2.82 -8.84
C THR A 789 0.92 3.90 -9.47
N LEU A 790 1.11 4.23 -10.75
CA LEU A 790 0.23 5.15 -11.46
C LEU A 790 -1.20 4.60 -11.54
N HIS A 791 -1.36 3.35 -11.99
CA HIS A 791 -2.66 2.72 -12.21
C HIS A 791 -3.47 2.55 -10.92
N GLU A 792 -2.81 2.19 -9.81
CA GLU A 792 -3.43 2.09 -8.48
C GLU A 792 -3.99 3.44 -7.99
N ASN A 793 -3.41 4.55 -8.46
CA ASN A 793 -3.86 5.91 -8.15
C ASN A 793 -4.75 6.51 -9.25
N ALA A 794 -5.26 5.67 -10.16
CA ALA A 794 -6.14 6.06 -11.27
C ALA A 794 -5.51 7.07 -12.26
N LEU A 795 -4.19 7.03 -12.37
CA LEU A 795 -3.36 7.79 -13.30
C LEU A 795 -2.86 6.84 -14.39
N VAL A 796 -2.73 7.31 -15.63
CA VAL A 796 -2.21 6.57 -16.80
C VAL A 796 -1.13 7.38 -17.53
N HIS A 797 -0.04 6.74 -17.93
CA HIS A 797 1.07 7.45 -18.58
C HIS A 797 0.74 7.87 -20.03
N ARG A 798 0.08 6.97 -20.78
CA ARG A 798 -0.35 7.03 -22.18
C ARG A 798 0.73 7.13 -23.25
N ASN A 799 1.94 7.53 -22.89
CA ASN A 799 3.03 7.71 -23.85
C ASN A 799 4.31 6.95 -23.44
N VAL A 800 4.18 5.67 -23.08
CA VAL A 800 5.32 4.84 -22.66
C VAL A 800 6.17 4.50 -23.89
N VAL A 801 7.22 5.30 -24.13
CA VAL A 801 8.16 5.16 -25.25
C VAL A 801 9.61 5.38 -24.79
N LEU A 802 10.59 4.91 -25.58
CA LEU A 802 12.02 4.99 -25.23
C LEU A 802 12.55 6.42 -25.05
N SER A 803 11.95 7.42 -25.70
CA SER A 803 12.31 8.83 -25.50
C SER A 803 11.84 9.38 -24.16
N ASN A 804 10.82 8.73 -23.57
CA ASN A 804 10.16 9.14 -22.33
C ASN A 804 10.61 8.29 -21.14
N ILE A 805 11.71 7.55 -21.31
CA ILE A 805 12.42 6.85 -20.25
C ILE A 805 13.81 7.47 -20.19
N ILE A 806 14.24 7.95 -19.03
CA ILE A 806 15.57 8.51 -18.80
C ILE A 806 16.43 7.48 -18.11
N VAL A 807 17.69 7.35 -18.53
CA VAL A 807 18.70 6.56 -17.81
C VAL A 807 19.53 7.50 -16.94
N THR A 808 19.45 7.30 -15.63
CA THR A 808 20.21 8.07 -14.62
C THR A 808 21.67 7.65 -14.58
N GLU A 809 22.53 8.48 -13.96
CA GLU A 809 23.94 8.15 -13.74
C GLU A 809 24.12 6.89 -12.89
N GLU A 810 23.18 6.60 -11.98
CA GLU A 810 23.16 5.36 -11.19
C GLU A 810 22.60 4.14 -11.94
N SER A 811 22.45 4.22 -13.27
CA SER A 811 21.91 3.14 -14.11
C SER A 811 20.50 2.70 -13.74
N ARG A 812 19.68 3.59 -13.17
CA ARG A 812 18.23 3.39 -12.99
C ARG A 812 17.44 4.09 -14.09
N VAL A 813 16.23 3.61 -14.36
CA VAL A 813 15.32 4.26 -15.30
C VAL A 813 14.28 5.13 -14.60
N LEU A 814 14.01 6.30 -15.17
CA LEU A 814 12.94 7.20 -14.73
C LEU A 814 11.95 7.39 -15.88
N LEU A 815 10.68 7.22 -15.58
CA LEU A 815 9.59 7.52 -16.50
C LEU A 815 9.31 9.03 -16.49
N ILE A 816 9.29 9.66 -17.67
CA ILE A 816 9.15 11.10 -17.87
C ILE A 816 8.03 11.43 -18.86
N ASP A 817 7.65 12.71 -18.92
CA ASP A 817 6.75 13.26 -19.95
C ASP A 817 5.39 12.52 -20.00
N LEU A 818 4.59 12.82 -18.98
CA LEU A 818 3.34 12.16 -18.69
C LEU A 818 2.21 12.73 -19.56
N GLY A 819 1.62 11.88 -20.39
CA GLY A 819 0.51 12.22 -21.27
C GLY A 819 0.92 12.44 -22.73
N ASP A 820 0.13 11.88 -23.65
CA ASP A 820 0.15 12.25 -25.06
C ASP A 820 -0.79 13.45 -25.26
N TRP A 821 -0.23 14.64 -25.53
CA TRP A 821 -0.97 15.89 -25.69
C TRP A 821 -1.24 16.23 -27.17
N CYS A 822 -1.71 15.29 -27.98
CA CYS A 822 -2.11 15.59 -29.37
C CYS A 822 -3.15 16.75 -29.47
N GLU A 823 -3.01 17.61 -30.51
CA GLU A 823 -3.78 18.84 -30.75
C GLU A 823 -5.30 18.63 -30.94
N ASP A 824 -5.73 17.40 -31.28
CA ASP A 824 -7.12 17.07 -31.65
C ASP A 824 -8.00 16.57 -30.49
N CYS A 825 -7.47 16.44 -29.26
CA CYS A 825 -8.22 15.86 -28.14
C CYS A 825 -8.88 16.92 -27.24
N ASP A 826 -10.19 16.80 -27.06
CA ASP A 826 -10.96 17.54 -26.06
C ASP A 826 -10.40 17.27 -24.65
N LEU A 827 -9.87 18.33 -24.03
CA LEU A 827 -9.26 18.32 -22.70
C LEU A 827 -10.19 17.74 -21.63
N SER A 828 -11.51 17.94 -21.76
CA SER A 828 -12.52 17.39 -20.85
C SER A 828 -12.65 15.87 -20.95
N LEU A 829 -12.48 15.32 -22.17
CA LEU A 829 -12.54 13.87 -22.41
C LEU A 829 -11.34 13.13 -21.82
N ARG A 830 -10.18 13.77 -21.70
CA ARG A 830 -8.96 13.09 -21.23
C ARG A 830 -8.93 12.85 -19.73
N HIS A 831 -9.49 13.75 -18.92
CA HIS A 831 -9.72 13.49 -17.49
C HIS A 831 -10.72 12.34 -17.32
N LYS A 832 -11.76 12.27 -18.17
CA LYS A 832 -12.70 11.12 -18.22
C LYS A 832 -12.00 9.82 -18.63
N LEU A 833 -11.12 9.88 -19.64
CA LEU A 833 -10.42 8.71 -20.18
C LEU A 833 -9.30 8.19 -19.26
N SER A 834 -8.83 8.99 -18.27
CA SER A 834 -7.77 8.56 -17.32
C SER A 834 -8.20 7.34 -16.54
N LEU A 835 -9.51 7.24 -16.37
CA LEU A 835 -10.19 6.25 -15.56
C LEU A 835 -10.78 5.11 -16.41
N THR A 836 -10.53 5.11 -17.73
CA THR A 836 -11.02 4.07 -18.62
C THR A 836 -9.99 2.98 -18.83
N PHE A 837 -10.47 1.73 -18.88
CA PHE A 837 -9.67 0.52 -19.13
C PHE A 837 -8.74 0.63 -20.35
N ASN A 838 -9.10 1.45 -21.34
CA ASN A 838 -8.30 1.68 -22.54
C ASN A 838 -6.96 2.36 -22.25
N GLY A 839 -6.90 3.33 -21.31
CA GLY A 839 -5.66 4.04 -20.99
C GLY A 839 -4.61 3.13 -20.33
N THR A 840 -5.04 2.27 -19.41
CA THR A 840 -4.19 1.23 -18.80
C THR A 840 -3.67 0.26 -19.87
N ASN A 841 -4.53 -0.15 -20.81
CA ASN A 841 -4.11 -1.02 -21.91
C ASN A 841 -3.13 -0.34 -22.87
N ASP A 842 -3.20 0.98 -23.04
CA ASP A 842 -2.21 1.72 -23.84
C ASP A 842 -0.84 1.72 -23.18
N ASP A 843 -0.76 1.88 -21.85
CA ASP A 843 0.49 1.74 -21.09
C ASP A 843 1.05 0.32 -21.18
N ILE A 844 0.19 -0.68 -21.01
CA ILE A 844 0.57 -2.09 -21.14
C ILE A 844 1.03 -2.41 -22.56
N ARG A 845 0.38 -1.88 -23.60
CA ARG A 845 0.80 -2.05 -25.00
C ARG A 845 2.12 -1.34 -25.30
N GLY A 846 2.29 -0.12 -24.78
CA GLY A 846 3.56 0.61 -24.87
C GLY A 846 4.71 -0.16 -24.22
N PHE A 847 4.45 -0.75 -23.04
CA PHE A 847 5.38 -1.66 -22.37
C PHE A 847 5.58 -2.98 -23.14
N GLY A 848 4.54 -3.54 -23.73
CA GLY A 848 4.63 -4.76 -24.56
C GLY A 848 5.57 -4.58 -25.75
N ARG A 849 5.52 -3.42 -26.43
CA ARG A 849 6.48 -3.07 -27.50
C ARG A 849 7.92 -2.95 -27.02
N PHE A 850 8.14 -2.64 -25.74
CA PHE A 850 9.45 -2.68 -25.10
C PHE A 850 9.94 -4.13 -24.88
N ALA A 851 9.01 -5.07 -24.69
CA ALA A 851 9.28 -6.49 -24.45
C ALA A 851 9.42 -7.35 -25.73
N ASP A 852 9.00 -6.85 -26.90
CA ASP A 852 8.96 -7.56 -28.21
C ASP A 852 10.35 -7.94 -28.82
N ILE A 853 11.39 -8.06 -28.02
CA ILE A 853 12.72 -8.60 -28.39
C ILE A 853 12.68 -10.16 -28.42
N GLY A 854 11.51 -10.75 -28.74
CA GLY A 854 11.11 -12.11 -28.34
C GLY A 854 11.41 -13.27 -29.30
N ASN A 855 11.44 -13.08 -30.63
CA ASN A 855 11.33 -14.20 -31.58
C ASN A 855 12.65 -14.95 -31.87
N ILE A 856 12.96 -16.05 -31.15
CA ILE A 856 13.83 -17.15 -31.66
C ILE A 856 13.54 -18.46 -30.88
N LEU A 857 12.90 -19.45 -31.53
CA LEU A 857 13.07 -20.89 -31.24
C LEU A 857 12.78 -21.70 -32.53
N PRO A 858 13.70 -22.55 -33.03
CA PRO A 858 13.44 -23.47 -34.13
C PRO A 858 13.07 -24.89 -33.64
N ALA A 859 12.14 -25.54 -34.35
CA ALA A 859 11.78 -26.95 -34.21
C ALA A 859 12.78 -27.85 -34.94
N GLY A 860 13.24 -28.97 -34.34
CA GLY A 860 14.18 -29.86 -35.03
C GLY A 860 14.76 -31.09 -34.33
N ILE A 861 14.23 -31.57 -33.20
CA ILE A 861 14.71 -32.82 -32.59
C ILE A 861 13.60 -33.89 -32.70
N GLY A 862 13.83 -34.88 -33.57
CA GLY A 862 12.88 -35.96 -33.86
C GLY A 862 12.82 -37.07 -32.79
N PRO A 863 11.89 -38.03 -32.93
CA PRO A 863 11.33 -38.79 -31.81
C PRO A 863 12.02 -40.15 -31.59
N VAL A 864 13.27 -40.21 -31.13
CA VAL A 864 13.79 -41.42 -30.45
C VAL A 864 15.00 -41.05 -29.58
N THR A 865 14.75 -40.52 -28.38
CA THR A 865 15.78 -40.47 -27.33
C THR A 865 15.61 -41.70 -26.44
N ALA A 866 16.70 -42.45 -26.22
CA ALA A 866 16.68 -43.62 -25.33
C ALA A 866 17.48 -43.39 -24.02
N HIS A 867 17.91 -42.13 -23.81
CA HIS A 867 18.50 -41.60 -22.57
C HIS A 867 17.60 -40.54 -21.96
N ILE A 868 17.78 -40.27 -20.67
CA ILE A 868 17.27 -39.04 -20.05
C ILE A 868 18.22 -37.90 -20.43
N VAL A 869 17.68 -36.85 -21.02
CA VAL A 869 18.42 -35.66 -21.46
C VAL A 869 17.97 -34.45 -20.65
N GLN A 870 18.87 -33.88 -19.84
CA GLN A 870 18.66 -32.59 -19.19
C GLN A 870 19.13 -31.46 -20.08
N LEU A 871 18.22 -30.57 -20.45
CA LEU A 871 18.52 -29.26 -21.01
C LEU A 871 18.60 -28.26 -19.85
N THR A 872 19.73 -27.58 -19.72
CA THR A 872 19.95 -26.53 -18.72
C THR A 872 20.53 -25.27 -19.37
N TYR A 873 20.49 -24.15 -18.66
CA TYR A 873 21.00 -22.90 -19.21
C TYR A 873 22.52 -22.84 -19.11
N ALA A 874 23.16 -22.47 -20.22
CA ALA A 874 24.47 -21.87 -20.22
C ALA A 874 24.48 -20.69 -21.19
N PRO A 875 25.24 -19.62 -20.92
CA PRO A 875 25.47 -18.58 -21.91
C PRO A 875 26.19 -19.17 -23.14
N ALA A 876 26.11 -18.48 -24.29
CA ALA A 876 26.58 -19.01 -25.57
C ALA A 876 28.05 -19.46 -25.52
N GLU A 877 28.90 -18.69 -24.86
CA GLU A 877 30.33 -18.96 -24.66
C GLU A 877 30.64 -20.14 -23.71
N GLN A 878 29.61 -20.68 -23.05
CA GLN A 878 29.70 -21.83 -22.15
C GLN A 878 28.75 -22.96 -22.58
N ALA A 879 28.24 -22.95 -23.82
CA ALA A 879 27.39 -24.03 -24.29
C ALA A 879 28.19 -25.34 -24.35
N PHE A 880 27.68 -26.42 -23.74
CA PHE A 880 28.36 -27.71 -23.69
C PHE A 880 27.37 -28.88 -23.67
N PHE A 881 27.86 -30.09 -23.89
CA PHE A 881 27.16 -31.31 -23.47
C PHE A 881 28.07 -32.20 -22.64
N ARG A 882 27.50 -32.95 -21.71
CA ARG A 882 28.17 -33.97 -20.88
C ARG A 882 27.33 -35.24 -20.85
N VAL A 883 27.99 -36.38 -20.99
CA VAL A 883 27.38 -37.70 -20.79
C VAL A 883 27.91 -38.27 -19.49
N TYR A 884 27.02 -38.67 -18.60
CA TYR A 884 27.34 -39.27 -17.32
C TYR A 884 26.97 -40.75 -17.31
N ASP A 885 27.72 -41.57 -16.56
CA ASP A 885 27.44 -43.01 -16.40
C ASP A 885 26.03 -43.28 -15.83
N THR A 886 25.55 -42.39 -14.98
CA THR A 886 24.30 -42.51 -14.26
C THR A 886 23.68 -41.14 -14.04
N ILE A 887 22.39 -41.14 -13.70
CA ILE A 887 21.69 -39.94 -13.29
C ILE A 887 22.32 -39.25 -12.09
N GLU A 888 23.06 -39.97 -11.21
CA GLU A 888 23.73 -39.39 -10.04
C GLU A 888 24.82 -38.36 -10.41
N LYS A 889 25.22 -38.28 -11.69
CA LYS A 889 26.31 -37.43 -12.20
C LYS A 889 27.66 -37.71 -11.50
N THR A 890 27.93 -38.98 -11.17
CA THR A 890 29.14 -39.38 -10.43
C THR A 890 30.42 -39.29 -11.26
N SER A 891 30.31 -39.48 -12.57
CA SER A 891 31.45 -39.56 -13.50
C SER A 891 31.00 -39.14 -14.90
N VAL A 892 31.79 -38.26 -15.53
CA VAL A 892 31.60 -37.81 -16.92
C VAL A 892 32.31 -38.79 -17.85
N GLN A 893 31.57 -39.44 -18.74
CA GLN A 893 32.11 -40.31 -19.79
C GLN A 893 32.71 -39.48 -20.93
N CYS A 894 31.99 -38.47 -21.39
CA CYS A 894 32.44 -37.56 -22.42
C CYS A 894 31.82 -36.17 -22.24
N GLU A 895 32.56 -35.15 -22.68
CA GLU A 895 32.17 -33.75 -22.67
C GLU A 895 32.56 -33.14 -24.02
N GLY A 896 31.72 -32.27 -24.56
CA GLY A 896 32.03 -31.52 -25.76
C GLY A 896 31.55 -30.08 -25.67
N ASP A 897 32.35 -29.20 -26.26
CA ASP A 897 32.09 -27.76 -26.33
C ASP A 897 31.17 -27.44 -27.52
N LEU A 898 30.05 -26.79 -27.24
CA LEU A 898 29.07 -26.35 -28.23
C LEU A 898 29.16 -24.85 -28.50
N SER A 899 30.00 -24.10 -27.79
CA SER A 899 30.02 -22.62 -27.80
C SER A 899 30.23 -22.03 -29.20
N HIS A 900 31.11 -22.62 -29.99
CA HIS A 900 31.39 -22.23 -31.37
C HIS A 900 30.15 -22.31 -32.30
N LEU A 901 29.14 -23.12 -31.96
CA LEU A 901 27.89 -23.24 -32.73
C LEU A 901 26.89 -22.11 -32.42
N PHE A 902 27.17 -21.31 -31.38
CA PHE A 902 26.36 -20.18 -30.93
C PHE A 902 27.07 -18.83 -31.11
N GLU A 903 28.18 -18.76 -31.85
CA GLU A 903 28.88 -17.50 -32.17
C GLU A 903 27.96 -16.50 -32.88
N ASN A 904 27.02 -16.99 -33.69
CA ASN A 904 25.94 -16.18 -34.25
C ASN A 904 24.65 -16.40 -33.46
N GLN A 905 24.40 -15.55 -32.45
CA GLN A 905 23.21 -15.65 -31.59
C GLN A 905 21.88 -15.50 -32.34
N LEU A 906 21.87 -14.86 -33.52
CA LEU A 906 20.67 -14.69 -34.33
C LEU A 906 20.33 -15.93 -35.15
N GLN A 907 21.33 -16.75 -35.49
CA GLN A 907 21.16 -17.99 -36.24
C GLN A 907 22.14 -19.04 -35.72
N PRO A 908 21.85 -19.67 -34.56
CA PRO A 908 22.67 -20.76 -34.06
C PRO A 908 22.71 -21.93 -35.05
N ASN A 909 23.86 -22.60 -35.14
CA ASN A 909 24.03 -23.76 -36.01
C ASN A 909 23.41 -25.03 -35.37
N TRP A 910 22.08 -25.09 -35.32
CA TRP A 910 21.33 -26.20 -34.74
C TRP A 910 21.57 -27.56 -35.42
N ALA A 911 21.87 -27.55 -36.72
CA ALA A 911 22.29 -28.75 -37.44
C ALA A 911 23.62 -29.28 -36.87
N GLY A 912 24.60 -28.41 -36.66
CA GLY A 912 25.86 -28.78 -36.00
C GLY A 912 25.69 -29.25 -34.56
N VAL A 913 24.78 -28.64 -33.80
CA VAL A 913 24.44 -29.08 -32.43
C VAL A 913 23.89 -30.52 -32.48
N THR A 914 22.98 -30.78 -33.43
CA THR A 914 22.40 -32.10 -33.66
C THR A 914 23.46 -33.13 -34.05
N ASP A 915 24.34 -32.81 -34.99
CA ASP A 915 25.40 -33.71 -35.46
C ASP A 915 26.35 -34.12 -34.33
N ILE A 916 26.67 -33.21 -33.40
CA ILE A 916 27.52 -33.48 -32.25
C ILE A 916 26.81 -34.33 -31.19
N ILE A 917 25.55 -34.03 -30.89
CA ILE A 917 24.81 -34.69 -29.79
C ILE A 917 24.19 -36.02 -30.22
N GLN A 918 23.79 -36.17 -31.48
CA GLN A 918 23.04 -37.33 -31.97
C GLN A 918 23.72 -38.68 -31.69
N PRO A 919 25.06 -38.85 -31.83
CA PRO A 919 25.73 -40.11 -31.48
C PRO A 919 25.60 -40.51 -30.01
N HIS A 920 25.32 -39.55 -29.12
CA HIS A 920 25.22 -39.74 -27.68
C HIS A 920 23.79 -39.91 -27.17
N VAL A 921 22.79 -39.52 -27.96
CA VAL A 921 21.37 -39.58 -27.57
C VAL A 921 20.61 -40.65 -28.35
N LYS A 922 21.03 -40.94 -29.59
CA LYS A 922 20.42 -41.95 -30.45
C LYS A 922 21.03 -43.31 -30.19
N ARG A 923 20.17 -44.33 -30.00
CA ARG A 923 20.63 -45.72 -29.84
C ARG A 923 21.49 -46.15 -31.03
N PRO A 924 22.73 -46.61 -30.82
CA PRO A 924 23.53 -47.20 -31.88
C PRO A 924 22.82 -48.42 -32.47
N SER A 925 22.79 -48.53 -33.80
CA SER A 925 22.06 -49.59 -34.51
C SER A 925 22.58 -51.00 -34.22
N TYR A 926 23.79 -51.13 -33.69
CA TYR A 926 24.40 -52.41 -33.30
C TYR A 926 24.03 -52.88 -31.89
N ILE A 927 23.43 -52.03 -31.05
CA ILE A 927 22.97 -52.42 -29.71
C ILE A 927 21.53 -52.93 -29.81
N ASP A 928 21.37 -54.24 -29.63
CA ASP A 928 20.05 -54.89 -29.55
C ASP A 928 19.33 -54.45 -28.27
N GLU A 929 18.07 -54.06 -28.37
CA GLU A 929 17.19 -53.66 -27.25
C GLU A 929 17.11 -54.70 -26.14
N LYS A 930 17.32 -55.98 -26.46
CA LYS A 930 17.28 -57.08 -25.47
C LYS A 930 18.62 -57.39 -24.83
N SER A 931 19.68 -56.70 -25.24
CA SER A 931 21.05 -57.00 -24.82
C SER A 931 21.39 -56.35 -23.46
N PRO A 932 22.26 -56.96 -22.64
CA PRO A 932 22.83 -56.31 -21.46
C PRO A 932 23.51 -54.97 -21.78
N GLU A 933 24.09 -54.85 -22.98
CA GLU A 933 24.72 -53.64 -23.50
C GLU A 933 23.71 -52.49 -23.62
N PHE A 934 22.45 -52.78 -23.98
CA PHE A 934 21.39 -51.77 -23.97
C PHE A 934 21.08 -51.26 -22.55
N ASN A 935 21.08 -52.15 -21.55
CA ASN A 935 20.83 -51.75 -20.16
C ASN A 935 21.95 -50.87 -19.59
N GLU A 936 23.22 -51.15 -19.92
CA GLU A 936 24.32 -50.27 -19.53
C GLU A 936 24.30 -48.96 -20.31
N TRP A 937 24.02 -49.01 -21.60
CA TRP A 937 23.89 -47.81 -22.43
C TRP A 937 22.74 -46.92 -21.93
N ALA A 938 21.55 -47.46 -21.72
CA ALA A 938 20.36 -46.71 -21.28
C ALA A 938 20.47 -46.08 -19.87
N LYS A 939 21.47 -46.48 -19.05
CA LYS A 939 21.74 -45.83 -17.75
C LYS A 939 22.39 -44.45 -17.90
N CYS A 940 23.06 -44.18 -19.03
CA CYS A 940 23.74 -42.91 -19.18
C CYS A 940 22.76 -41.75 -19.17
N PHE A 941 23.18 -40.64 -18.57
CA PHE A 941 22.42 -39.41 -18.44
C PHE A 941 23.13 -38.31 -19.23
N VAL A 942 22.40 -37.62 -20.10
CA VAL A 942 22.99 -36.57 -20.95
C VAL A 942 22.56 -35.21 -20.42
N GLU A 943 23.51 -34.32 -20.16
CA GLU A 943 23.26 -32.92 -19.84
C GLU A 943 23.70 -32.07 -21.02
N ILE A 944 22.82 -31.19 -21.49
CA ILE A 944 23.10 -30.27 -22.58
C ILE A 944 22.81 -28.86 -22.04
N ALA A 945 23.85 -28.04 -21.93
CA ALA A 945 23.76 -26.68 -21.48
C ALA A 945 23.81 -25.75 -22.69
N LEU A 946 22.74 -24.98 -22.94
CA LEU A 946 22.57 -24.18 -24.15
C LEU A 946 22.06 -22.77 -23.82
N PRO A 947 22.36 -21.77 -24.66
CA PRO A 947 21.74 -20.46 -24.55
C PRO A 947 20.28 -20.54 -24.95
N SER A 948 19.38 -20.44 -23.97
CA SER A 948 17.94 -20.42 -24.19
C SER A 948 17.29 -19.43 -23.26
N LYS A 949 16.41 -18.57 -23.79
CA LYS A 949 15.63 -17.61 -23.00
C LYS A 949 14.76 -18.30 -21.95
N VAL A 950 14.26 -19.50 -22.29
CA VAL A 950 13.46 -20.33 -21.39
C VAL A 950 14.32 -20.90 -20.26
N LEU A 951 15.45 -21.52 -20.61
CA LEU A 951 16.32 -22.14 -19.61
C LEU A 951 16.93 -21.05 -18.69
N ALA A 952 17.17 -19.84 -19.21
CA ALA A 952 17.66 -18.69 -18.44
C ALA A 952 16.74 -18.26 -17.29
N LEU A 953 15.46 -18.68 -17.30
CA LEU A 953 14.53 -18.50 -16.19
C LEU A 953 14.82 -19.44 -15.00
N GLY A 954 15.90 -20.24 -15.07
CA GLY A 954 16.23 -21.26 -14.08
C GLY A 954 15.40 -22.53 -14.20
N ILE A 955 14.77 -22.74 -15.36
CA ILE A 955 13.98 -23.93 -15.67
C ILE A 955 14.88 -24.95 -16.37
N ASP A 956 15.07 -26.11 -15.74
CA ASP A 956 15.67 -27.27 -16.39
C ASP A 956 14.58 -28.11 -17.05
N ILE A 957 14.81 -28.55 -18.28
CA ILE A 957 13.89 -29.44 -19.02
C ILE A 957 14.53 -30.83 -19.08
N TYR A 958 13.77 -31.86 -18.74
CA TYR A 958 14.23 -33.24 -18.80
C TYR A 958 13.42 -33.97 -19.86
N ASP A 959 14.04 -34.25 -21.00
CA ASP A 959 13.49 -35.16 -21.98
C ASP A 959 13.68 -36.60 -21.49
N THR A 960 12.62 -37.38 -21.57
CA THR A 960 12.60 -38.77 -21.07
C THR A 960 12.32 -39.70 -22.24
N PRO A 961 12.94 -40.89 -22.26
CA PRO A 961 12.67 -41.85 -23.32
C PRO A 961 11.19 -42.25 -23.34
N GLY A 962 10.66 -42.47 -24.55
CA GLY A 962 9.26 -42.85 -24.73
C GLY A 962 8.94 -44.21 -24.11
N PHE A 963 7.84 -44.31 -23.37
CA PHE A 963 7.39 -45.56 -22.75
C PHE A 963 6.55 -46.37 -23.74
N LEU A 964 6.88 -47.66 -23.91
CA LEU A 964 5.99 -48.63 -24.55
C LEU A 964 5.43 -49.60 -23.49
N SER A 965 4.16 -49.98 -23.62
CA SER A 965 3.40 -50.76 -22.63
C SER A 965 3.82 -52.23 -22.46
N ASP A 966 4.92 -52.65 -23.08
CA ASP A 966 5.38 -54.03 -23.08
C ASP A 966 6.44 -54.19 -21.95
N ASN A 967 6.57 -55.39 -21.36
CA ASN A 967 7.48 -55.75 -20.25
C ASN A 967 9.00 -55.52 -20.51
N ARG A 968 9.38 -54.73 -21.51
CA ARG A 968 10.72 -54.63 -22.07
C ARG A 968 11.62 -53.59 -21.40
N GLU A 969 11.14 -52.72 -20.51
CA GLU A 969 11.93 -51.54 -20.09
C GLU A 969 11.92 -51.24 -18.57
N GLN A 970 12.29 -52.24 -17.76
CA GLN A 970 12.52 -52.03 -16.32
C GLN A 970 13.61 -50.97 -16.08
N VAL A 971 14.66 -50.93 -16.90
CA VAL A 971 15.76 -49.96 -16.74
C VAL A 971 15.31 -48.51 -16.99
N LEU A 972 14.49 -48.25 -18.01
CA LEU A 972 13.98 -46.90 -18.27
C LEU A 972 12.99 -46.45 -17.19
N THR A 973 12.14 -47.38 -16.75
CA THR A 973 11.24 -47.21 -15.60
C THR A 973 12.02 -46.87 -14.32
N ASP A 974 13.10 -47.60 -14.03
CA ASP A 974 13.96 -47.37 -12.86
C ASP A 974 14.68 -46.02 -12.97
N ASN A 975 15.15 -45.64 -14.16
CA ASN A 975 15.80 -44.35 -14.40
C ASN A 975 14.84 -43.17 -14.22
N LEU A 976 13.61 -43.27 -14.73
CA LEU A 976 12.58 -42.26 -14.49
C LEU A 976 12.22 -42.19 -13.00
N HIS A 977 12.05 -43.34 -12.34
CA HIS A 977 11.78 -43.37 -10.90
C HIS A 977 12.90 -42.68 -10.11
N LYS A 978 14.17 -42.95 -10.44
CA LYS A 978 15.32 -42.28 -9.82
C LYS A 978 15.32 -40.78 -10.10
N LEU A 979 15.03 -40.35 -11.33
CA LEU A 979 14.92 -38.93 -11.70
C LEU A 979 13.86 -38.24 -10.85
N VAL A 980 12.62 -38.75 -10.88
CA VAL A 980 11.49 -38.14 -10.18
C VAL A 980 11.69 -38.14 -8.68
N LYS A 981 12.25 -39.21 -8.11
CA LYS A 981 12.60 -39.26 -6.68
C LYS A 981 13.63 -38.20 -6.30
N ARG A 982 14.61 -37.95 -7.16
CA ARG A 982 15.71 -37.03 -6.91
C ARG A 982 15.27 -35.57 -7.00
N ILE A 983 14.64 -35.18 -8.11
CA ILE A 983 14.39 -33.77 -8.42
C ILE A 983 12.92 -33.36 -8.24
N LYS A 984 12.00 -34.32 -8.08
CA LYS A 984 10.55 -34.09 -7.95
C LYS A 984 9.98 -33.14 -9.02
N PRO A 985 10.26 -33.41 -10.31
CA PRO A 985 9.91 -32.49 -11.39
C PRO A 985 8.39 -32.39 -11.57
N THR A 986 7.94 -31.32 -12.22
CA THR A 986 6.61 -31.31 -12.85
C THR A 986 6.70 -32.15 -14.12
N LEU A 987 5.85 -33.15 -14.25
CA LEU A 987 5.84 -34.03 -15.42
C LEU A 987 4.96 -33.41 -16.51
N VAL A 988 5.47 -33.32 -17.74
CA VAL A 988 4.68 -32.92 -18.91
C VAL A 988 4.33 -34.17 -19.69
N PHE A 989 3.05 -34.55 -19.68
CA PHE A 989 2.56 -35.73 -20.39
C PHE A 989 2.10 -35.34 -21.79
N LEU A 990 2.92 -35.66 -22.78
CA LEU A 990 2.64 -35.43 -24.20
C LEU A 990 1.75 -36.54 -24.75
N TYR A 991 0.70 -36.18 -25.48
CA TYR A 991 -0.14 -37.18 -26.16
C TYR A 991 -0.63 -36.69 -27.52
N GLU A 992 -0.74 -37.61 -28.46
CA GLU A 992 -0.89 -37.29 -29.88
C GLU A 992 -2.34 -37.20 -30.38
N ASN A 993 -3.29 -37.82 -29.71
CA ASN A 993 -4.59 -38.10 -30.34
C ASN A 993 -5.72 -37.27 -29.71
N SER A 994 -6.66 -36.81 -30.54
CA SER A 994 -7.88 -36.14 -30.06
C SER A 994 -8.60 -37.03 -29.05
N THR A 995 -8.60 -38.34 -29.29
CA THR A 995 -8.92 -39.36 -28.29
C THR A 995 -7.64 -39.95 -27.70
N ILE A 996 -7.35 -39.69 -26.42
CA ILE A 996 -6.29 -40.41 -25.68
C ILE A 996 -6.40 -41.90 -25.97
N SER A 997 -5.38 -42.46 -26.61
CA SER A 997 -5.39 -43.85 -27.05
C SER A 997 -5.26 -44.80 -25.86
N ASP A 998 -5.61 -46.06 -26.03
CA ASP A 998 -5.36 -47.05 -24.97
C ASP A 998 -3.85 -47.24 -24.73
N THR A 999 -3.02 -46.97 -25.74
CA THR A 999 -1.56 -46.89 -25.59
C THR A 999 -1.16 -45.75 -24.67
N ASP A 1000 -1.64 -44.52 -24.89
CA ASP A 1000 -1.35 -43.36 -24.03
C ASP A 1000 -1.81 -43.62 -22.58
N LYS A 1001 -2.99 -44.23 -22.42
CA LYS A 1001 -3.51 -44.66 -21.12
C LYS A 1001 -2.57 -45.66 -20.45
N ASN A 1002 -2.14 -46.68 -21.17
CA ASN A 1002 -1.23 -47.71 -20.63
C ASN A 1002 0.13 -47.11 -20.28
N CYS A 1003 0.66 -46.18 -21.08
CA CYS A 1003 1.90 -45.46 -20.79
C CYS A 1003 1.76 -44.59 -19.54
N PHE A 1004 0.66 -43.85 -19.39
CA PHE A 1004 0.37 -43.07 -18.19
C PHE A 1004 0.26 -43.95 -16.94
N LEU A 1005 -0.43 -45.09 -17.04
CA LEU A 1005 -0.55 -46.05 -15.94
C LEU A 1005 0.77 -46.74 -15.61
N ALA A 1006 1.59 -47.05 -16.61
CA ALA A 1006 2.94 -47.60 -16.42
C ALA A 1006 3.84 -46.58 -15.72
N MET A 1007 3.84 -45.32 -16.16
CA MET A 1007 4.52 -44.20 -15.50
C MET A 1007 4.06 -44.07 -14.05
N LYS A 1008 2.75 -44.08 -13.79
CA LYS A 1008 2.21 -44.01 -12.42
C LYS A 1008 2.68 -45.18 -11.55
N ASN A 1009 2.59 -46.40 -12.07
CA ASN A 1009 3.03 -47.60 -11.36
C ASN A 1009 4.53 -47.54 -11.05
N ALA A 1010 5.33 -46.99 -11.98
CA ALA A 1010 6.75 -46.74 -11.79
C ALA A 1010 7.01 -45.75 -10.65
N LEU A 1011 6.24 -44.67 -10.56
CA LEU A 1011 6.39 -43.64 -9.53
C LEU A 1011 5.90 -44.09 -8.14
N GLY A 1012 5.08 -45.14 -8.07
CA GLY A 1012 4.68 -45.80 -6.83
C GLY A 1012 3.92 -44.88 -5.86
N SER A 1013 4.19 -45.02 -4.55
CA SER A 1013 3.57 -44.20 -3.49
C SER A 1013 4.27 -42.86 -3.26
N MET A 1014 5.11 -42.40 -4.18
CA MET A 1014 5.63 -41.02 -4.10
C MET A 1014 4.42 -40.09 -4.18
N GLY A 1015 4.26 -39.20 -3.19
CA GLY A 1015 3.10 -38.29 -3.12
C GLY A 1015 2.87 -37.54 -4.43
N ARG A 1016 1.65 -37.00 -4.64
CA ARG A 1016 1.20 -36.37 -5.89
C ARG A 1016 2.31 -35.55 -6.57
N VAL A 1017 2.91 -36.11 -7.61
CA VAL A 1017 3.79 -35.39 -8.54
C VAL A 1017 2.89 -34.57 -9.45
N SER A 1018 3.18 -33.29 -9.61
CA SER A 1018 2.41 -32.41 -10.49
C SER A 1018 2.56 -32.87 -11.94
N VAL A 1019 1.44 -33.03 -12.65
CA VAL A 1019 1.40 -33.47 -14.05
C VAL A 1019 0.67 -32.43 -14.88
N PHE A 1020 1.29 -31.97 -15.96
CA PHE A 1020 0.70 -31.09 -16.97
C PHE A 1020 0.44 -31.91 -18.24
N PHE A 1021 -0.80 -31.93 -18.73
CA PHE A 1021 -1.14 -32.60 -19.99
C PHE A 1021 -1.01 -31.66 -21.16
N LEU A 1022 -0.30 -32.08 -22.21
CA LEU A 1022 -0.12 -31.30 -23.42
C LEU A 1022 -0.47 -32.14 -24.65
N ASN A 1023 -1.52 -31.74 -25.36
CA ASN A 1023 -1.87 -32.36 -26.64
C ASN A 1023 -0.97 -31.79 -27.74
N THR A 1024 -0.18 -32.61 -28.42
CA THR A 1024 0.84 -32.12 -29.38
C THR A 1024 0.39 -32.09 -30.84
N LYS A 1025 -0.83 -32.54 -31.14
CA LYS A 1025 -1.32 -32.76 -32.52
C LYS A 1025 -2.57 -31.95 -32.86
N ALA A 1026 -2.88 -30.93 -32.07
CA ALA A 1026 -3.89 -29.95 -32.41
C ALA A 1026 -3.28 -28.87 -33.31
N ASP A 1027 -2.87 -29.26 -34.51
CA ASP A 1027 -2.29 -28.32 -35.47
C ASP A 1027 -3.33 -27.30 -35.96
N CYS A 1028 -2.86 -26.13 -36.41
CA CYS A 1028 -3.72 -25.05 -36.89
C CYS A 1028 -4.64 -25.53 -38.03
N ILE A 1029 -4.16 -26.45 -38.86
CA ILE A 1029 -4.91 -27.05 -39.96
C ILE A 1029 -6.08 -27.90 -39.44
N SER A 1030 -5.89 -28.67 -38.37
CA SER A 1030 -6.96 -29.46 -37.74
C SER A 1030 -8.00 -28.54 -37.09
N ILE A 1031 -7.56 -27.42 -36.52
CA ILE A 1031 -8.47 -26.41 -35.95
C ILE A 1031 -9.25 -25.73 -37.08
N ALA A 1032 -8.58 -25.33 -38.17
CA ALA A 1032 -9.24 -24.75 -39.32
C ALA A 1032 -10.27 -25.70 -39.94
N ASN A 1033 -9.90 -26.96 -40.16
CA ASN A 1033 -10.79 -27.98 -40.72
C ASN A 1033 -11.97 -28.33 -39.81
N ASP A 1034 -11.73 -28.54 -38.50
CA ASP A 1034 -12.77 -28.92 -37.56
C ASP A 1034 -13.84 -27.82 -37.37
N TYR A 1035 -13.45 -26.57 -37.61
CA TYR A 1035 -14.30 -25.39 -37.40
C TYR A 1035 -14.64 -24.63 -38.68
N LEU A 1036 -14.35 -25.20 -39.86
CA LEU A 1036 -14.63 -24.64 -41.19
C LEU A 1036 -14.10 -23.21 -41.36
N LEU A 1037 -12.88 -22.94 -40.86
CA LEU A 1037 -12.17 -21.70 -41.17
C LEU A 1037 -11.71 -21.72 -42.63
N ASP A 1038 -11.52 -20.55 -43.22
CA ASP A 1038 -10.99 -20.43 -44.58
C ASP A 1038 -9.59 -21.06 -44.66
N ASP A 1039 -9.28 -21.70 -45.77
CA ASP A 1039 -7.97 -22.31 -46.02
C ASP A 1039 -6.86 -21.25 -46.18
N ASP A 1040 -7.24 -19.98 -46.43
CA ASP A 1040 -6.36 -18.82 -46.44
C ASP A 1040 -6.24 -18.17 -45.04
N PRO A 1041 -5.11 -18.34 -44.34
CA PRO A 1041 -4.90 -17.77 -43.00
C PRO A 1041 -4.93 -16.25 -42.95
N GLU A 1042 -4.70 -15.54 -44.08
CA GLU A 1042 -4.81 -14.08 -44.13
C GLU A 1042 -6.28 -13.60 -44.03
N SER A 1043 -7.23 -14.46 -44.37
CA SER A 1043 -8.66 -14.15 -44.32
C SER A 1043 -9.30 -14.41 -42.95
N VAL A 1044 -8.61 -15.14 -42.07
CA VAL A 1044 -9.04 -15.43 -40.70
C VAL A 1044 -8.48 -14.37 -39.76
N THR A 1045 -9.33 -13.77 -38.93
CA THR A 1045 -8.86 -12.80 -37.93
C THR A 1045 -8.34 -13.51 -36.67
N SER A 1046 -7.38 -12.88 -35.98
CA SER A 1046 -6.80 -13.41 -34.74
C SER A 1046 -7.85 -13.68 -33.65
N ASP A 1047 -8.88 -12.83 -33.55
CA ASP A 1047 -9.99 -13.03 -32.61
C ASP A 1047 -10.83 -14.27 -32.95
N LEU A 1048 -11.16 -14.46 -34.23
CA LEU A 1048 -11.92 -15.61 -34.69
C LEU A 1048 -11.15 -16.92 -34.46
N PHE A 1049 -9.86 -16.93 -34.78
CA PHE A 1049 -9.00 -18.08 -34.52
C PHE A 1049 -8.88 -18.38 -33.02
N SER A 1050 -8.70 -17.35 -32.18
CA SER A 1050 -8.61 -17.50 -30.72
C SER A 1050 -9.89 -18.08 -30.11
N ASP A 1051 -11.06 -17.69 -30.60
CA ASP A 1051 -12.34 -18.26 -30.19
C ASP A 1051 -12.44 -19.75 -30.57
N LYS A 1052 -12.01 -20.12 -31.78
CA LYS A 1052 -12.00 -21.53 -32.24
C LYS A 1052 -10.95 -22.37 -31.53
N LEU A 1053 -9.80 -21.79 -31.20
CA LEU A 1053 -8.78 -22.41 -30.38
C LEU A 1053 -9.33 -22.75 -28.98
N ARG A 1054 -10.11 -21.83 -28.36
CA ARG A 1054 -10.77 -22.09 -27.08
C ARG A 1054 -11.80 -23.23 -27.18
N GLU A 1055 -12.59 -23.27 -28.26
CA GLU A 1055 -13.52 -24.39 -28.52
C GLU A 1055 -12.77 -25.73 -28.65
N LYS A 1056 -11.65 -25.75 -29.39
CA LYS A 1056 -10.80 -26.94 -29.56
C LYS A 1056 -10.20 -27.38 -28.22
N ARG A 1057 -9.65 -26.46 -27.43
CA ARG A 1057 -9.12 -26.72 -26.08
C ARG A 1057 -10.17 -27.40 -25.21
N GLN A 1058 -11.39 -26.85 -25.18
CA GLN A 1058 -12.48 -27.42 -24.41
C GLN A 1058 -12.88 -28.81 -24.92
N HIS A 1059 -12.89 -29.02 -26.24
CA HIS A 1059 -13.17 -30.32 -26.82
C HIS A 1059 -12.13 -31.37 -26.41
N CYS A 1060 -10.83 -31.09 -26.59
CA CYS A 1060 -9.74 -31.98 -26.20
C CYS A 1060 -9.73 -32.25 -24.68
N TYR A 1061 -10.01 -31.22 -23.86
CA TYR A 1061 -10.14 -31.37 -22.42
C TYR A 1061 -11.31 -32.27 -22.04
N ASN A 1062 -12.48 -32.11 -22.68
CA ASN A 1062 -13.63 -33.00 -22.46
C ASN A 1062 -13.31 -34.46 -22.83
N LEU A 1063 -12.47 -34.71 -23.85
CA LEU A 1063 -12.02 -36.05 -24.20
C LEU A 1063 -11.06 -36.63 -23.16
N LEU A 1064 -10.17 -35.81 -22.58
CA LEU A 1064 -9.37 -36.19 -21.42
C LEU A 1064 -10.26 -36.56 -20.21
N LEU A 1065 -11.28 -35.75 -19.91
CA LEU A 1065 -12.21 -35.98 -18.81
C LEU A 1065 -13.01 -37.29 -18.94
N ARG A 1066 -13.27 -37.76 -20.18
CA ARG A 1066 -13.96 -39.04 -20.42
C ARG A 1066 -13.12 -40.26 -20.01
N ARG A 1067 -11.79 -40.13 -19.94
CA ARG A 1067 -10.89 -41.17 -19.43
C ARG A 1067 -10.77 -41.03 -17.91
N ARG A 1068 -11.76 -41.57 -17.19
CA ARG A 1068 -11.93 -41.46 -15.73
C ARG A 1068 -10.65 -41.79 -14.94
N GLU A 1069 -9.84 -42.73 -15.41
CA GLU A 1069 -8.60 -43.13 -14.73
C GLU A 1069 -7.52 -42.03 -14.73
N MET A 1070 -7.46 -41.19 -15.76
CA MET A 1070 -6.55 -40.04 -15.84
C MET A 1070 -7.15 -38.81 -15.15
N ALA A 1071 -8.46 -38.59 -15.35
CA ALA A 1071 -9.18 -37.43 -14.82
C ALA A 1071 -9.29 -37.43 -13.28
N ASN A 1072 -9.59 -38.58 -12.67
CA ASN A 1072 -9.77 -38.69 -11.22
C ASN A 1072 -8.47 -38.48 -10.42
N GLU A 1073 -7.32 -38.75 -11.03
CA GLU A 1073 -6.03 -38.73 -10.36
C GLU A 1073 -5.35 -37.37 -10.39
N VAL A 1074 -5.52 -36.62 -11.50
CA VAL A 1074 -4.83 -35.33 -11.68
C VAL A 1074 -5.61 -34.15 -11.14
N LEU A 1075 -6.94 -34.18 -11.21
CA LEU A 1075 -7.75 -32.97 -11.01
C LEU A 1075 -8.40 -32.84 -9.64
N GLY A 1076 -8.45 -33.89 -8.80
CA GLY A 1076 -8.96 -33.79 -7.41
C GLY A 1076 -10.40 -33.26 -7.24
N GLY A 1077 -11.14 -33.11 -8.35
CA GLY A 1077 -12.39 -32.37 -8.47
C GLY A 1077 -12.38 -31.63 -9.81
N LEU A 1078 -13.21 -32.05 -10.77
CA LEU A 1078 -13.07 -31.63 -12.17
C LEU A 1078 -13.55 -30.18 -12.39
N PRO A 1079 -12.69 -29.23 -12.80
CA PRO A 1079 -13.16 -28.00 -13.41
C PRO A 1079 -13.95 -28.35 -14.67
N LYS A 1080 -15.13 -27.77 -14.84
CA LYS A 1080 -16.00 -28.05 -16.01
C LYS A 1080 -15.46 -27.38 -17.27
N LEU A 1081 -14.68 -26.33 -17.12
CA LEU A 1081 -14.13 -25.52 -18.21
C LEU A 1081 -12.60 -25.67 -18.27
N VAL A 1082 -12.06 -25.73 -19.49
CA VAL A 1082 -10.62 -25.86 -19.74
C VAL A 1082 -9.84 -24.62 -19.28
N ASP A 1083 -10.47 -23.45 -19.30
CA ASP A 1083 -9.89 -22.20 -18.83
C ASP A 1083 -9.69 -22.18 -17.30
N GLU A 1084 -10.41 -23.03 -16.57
CA GLU A 1084 -10.27 -23.23 -15.13
C GLU A 1084 -9.25 -24.34 -14.80
N CYS A 1085 -8.76 -25.08 -15.79
CA CYS A 1085 -7.83 -26.19 -15.60
C CYS A 1085 -6.38 -25.70 -15.74
N PRO A 1086 -5.59 -25.61 -14.65
CA PRO A 1086 -4.23 -25.09 -14.73
C PRO A 1086 -3.23 -26.11 -15.29
N CYS A 1087 -3.61 -27.37 -15.48
CA CYS A 1087 -2.69 -28.47 -15.81
C CYS A 1087 -2.97 -29.12 -17.19
N PHE A 1088 -3.56 -28.36 -18.12
CA PHE A 1088 -3.90 -28.83 -19.46
C PHE A 1088 -3.75 -27.72 -20.50
N ASP A 1089 -3.14 -28.02 -21.64
CA ASP A 1089 -3.26 -27.22 -22.86
C ASP A 1089 -3.05 -28.06 -24.14
N ILE A 1090 -3.12 -27.41 -25.30
CA ILE A 1090 -2.84 -27.98 -26.63
C ILE A 1090 -1.73 -27.17 -27.31
N CYS A 1091 -0.71 -27.84 -27.84
CA CYS A 1091 0.33 -27.22 -28.66
C CYS A 1091 0.33 -27.80 -30.08
N THR A 1092 1.01 -27.09 -30.98
CA THR A 1092 1.18 -27.51 -32.37
C THR A 1092 2.67 -27.54 -32.73
N VAL A 1093 3.08 -28.49 -33.56
CA VAL A 1093 4.42 -28.51 -34.13
C VAL A 1093 4.33 -27.86 -35.51
N PRO A 1094 4.96 -26.71 -35.76
CA PRO A 1094 4.96 -26.09 -37.08
C PRO A 1094 5.59 -27.07 -38.09
N GLY A 1095 4.93 -27.29 -39.23
CA GLY A 1095 5.55 -28.02 -40.35
C GLY A 1095 6.56 -27.13 -41.09
N ASP A 1096 7.45 -27.73 -41.90
CA ASP A 1096 8.46 -27.02 -42.71
C ASP A 1096 7.87 -25.99 -43.70
N PHE A 1097 6.55 -26.00 -43.91
CA PHE A 1097 5.80 -25.01 -44.66
C PHE A 1097 4.38 -24.91 -44.09
N ASP A 1098 4.23 -24.25 -42.93
CA ASP A 1098 2.93 -24.02 -42.30
C ASP A 1098 2.40 -22.63 -42.70
N PRO A 1099 1.39 -22.53 -43.59
CA PRO A 1099 0.77 -21.24 -43.90
C PRO A 1099 0.15 -20.58 -42.65
N TRP A 1100 -0.08 -21.35 -41.57
CA TRP A 1100 -0.56 -20.89 -40.28
C TRP A 1100 0.55 -20.61 -39.26
N GLU A 1101 1.80 -20.37 -39.67
CA GLU A 1101 2.96 -20.19 -38.78
C GLU A 1101 2.70 -19.17 -37.65
N GLU A 1102 2.08 -18.03 -37.95
CA GLU A 1102 1.73 -17.00 -36.95
C GLU A 1102 0.80 -17.56 -35.87
N TYR A 1103 -0.22 -18.31 -36.27
CA TYR A 1103 -1.17 -18.96 -35.37
C TYR A 1103 -0.55 -20.13 -34.60
N SER A 1104 0.36 -20.87 -35.24
CA SER A 1104 1.12 -21.93 -34.58
C SER A 1104 2.02 -21.37 -33.48
N ASN A 1105 2.68 -20.24 -33.73
CA ASN A 1105 3.45 -19.51 -32.73
C ASN A 1105 2.57 -18.98 -31.58
N LEU A 1106 1.37 -18.49 -31.90
CA LEU A 1106 0.39 -18.03 -30.91
C LEU A 1106 -0.03 -19.16 -29.96
N ILE A 1107 -0.43 -20.33 -30.51
CA ILE A 1107 -0.82 -21.51 -29.72
C ILE A 1107 0.31 -21.95 -28.79
N ASN A 1108 1.53 -22.05 -29.34
CA ASN A 1108 2.69 -22.51 -28.60
C ASN A 1108 3.10 -21.54 -27.49
N THR A 1109 3.04 -20.24 -27.75
CA THR A 1109 3.33 -19.20 -26.75
C THR A 1109 2.36 -19.27 -25.57
N PHE A 1110 1.05 -19.36 -25.84
CA PHE A 1110 0.04 -19.48 -24.78
C PHE A 1110 0.21 -20.76 -23.95
N SER A 1111 0.45 -21.89 -24.62
CA SER A 1111 0.62 -23.19 -23.97
C SER A 1111 1.86 -23.22 -23.10
N PHE A 1112 2.95 -22.64 -23.61
CA PHE A 1112 4.19 -22.53 -22.87
C PHE A 1112 4.04 -21.62 -21.64
N GLN A 1113 3.35 -20.49 -21.77
CA GLN A 1113 3.05 -19.61 -20.64
C GLN A 1113 2.25 -20.34 -19.55
N ARG A 1114 1.18 -21.05 -19.91
CA ARG A 1114 0.37 -21.84 -18.95
C ARG A 1114 1.17 -22.95 -18.29
N LEU A 1115 2.05 -23.62 -19.04
CA LEU A 1115 2.96 -24.64 -18.50
C LEU A 1115 3.91 -24.02 -17.46
N VAL A 1116 4.57 -22.91 -17.78
CA VAL A 1116 5.48 -22.22 -16.85
C VAL A 1116 4.74 -21.75 -15.60
N GLU A 1117 3.56 -21.14 -15.76
CA GLU A 1117 2.72 -20.72 -14.64
C GLU A 1117 2.36 -21.89 -13.73
N TYR A 1118 2.00 -23.04 -14.31
CA TYR A 1118 1.69 -24.25 -13.56
C TYR A 1118 2.91 -24.78 -12.81
N VAL A 1119 4.08 -24.84 -13.47
CA VAL A 1119 5.34 -25.26 -12.85
C VAL A 1119 5.69 -24.34 -11.68
N VAL A 1120 5.63 -23.02 -11.86
CA VAL A 1120 5.92 -22.06 -10.79
C VAL A 1120 4.95 -22.20 -9.62
N LYS A 1121 3.64 -22.32 -9.88
CA LYS A 1121 2.61 -22.53 -8.84
C LYS A 1121 2.81 -23.84 -8.06
N ALA A 1122 3.19 -24.91 -8.75
CA ALA A 1122 3.45 -26.20 -8.13
C ALA A 1122 4.64 -26.14 -7.13
N TYR A 1123 5.64 -25.31 -7.39
CA TYR A 1123 6.82 -25.15 -6.53
C TYR A 1123 6.68 -24.03 -5.47
N SER A 1124 5.87 -23.00 -5.74
CA SER A 1124 5.73 -21.84 -4.84
C SER A 1124 4.85 -22.13 -3.62
N THR A 1125 3.84 -22.99 -3.76
CA THR A 1125 2.82 -23.21 -2.72
C THR A 1125 3.41 -23.64 -1.36
N PRO A 1126 4.32 -24.63 -1.25
CA PRO A 1126 4.88 -25.04 0.05
C PRO A 1126 5.83 -24.00 0.68
N THR A 1127 6.58 -23.28 -0.16
CA THR A 1127 7.58 -22.29 0.28
C THR A 1127 6.92 -20.98 0.73
N LEU A 1128 5.83 -20.59 0.07
CA LEU A 1128 5.02 -19.43 0.43
C LEU A 1128 4.23 -19.68 1.72
N THR A 1129 3.73 -20.89 2.00
CA THR A 1129 3.07 -21.20 3.26
C THR A 1129 4.02 -21.04 4.46
N LEU A 1130 5.27 -21.53 4.35
CA LEU A 1130 6.26 -21.38 5.41
C LEU A 1130 6.68 -19.90 5.63
N ALA A 1131 6.88 -19.15 4.55
CA ALA A 1131 7.17 -17.72 4.64
C ALA A 1131 5.99 -16.93 5.25
N ARG A 1132 4.75 -17.31 4.91
CA ARG A 1132 3.53 -16.70 5.43
C ARG A 1132 3.37 -16.94 6.92
N ASP A 1133 3.64 -18.14 7.41
CA ASP A 1133 3.52 -18.47 8.84
C ASP A 1133 4.58 -17.73 9.68
N ILE A 1134 5.77 -17.51 9.12
CA ILE A 1134 6.82 -16.68 9.73
C ILE A 1134 6.40 -15.20 9.76
N LEU A 1135 5.82 -14.68 8.68
CA LEU A 1135 5.35 -13.30 8.59
C LEU A 1135 4.16 -13.02 9.52
N PHE A 1136 3.19 -13.95 9.65
CA PHE A 1136 2.10 -13.83 10.61
C PHE A 1136 2.59 -13.77 12.06
N THR A 1137 3.61 -14.55 12.40
CA THR A 1137 4.21 -14.53 13.74
C THR A 1137 4.93 -13.19 14.02
N ILE A 1138 5.45 -12.53 12.98
CA ILE A 1138 6.07 -11.21 13.07
C ILE A 1138 5.00 -10.11 13.20
N ASP A 1139 3.90 -10.20 12.43
CA ASP A 1139 2.77 -9.27 12.48
C ASP A 1139 2.04 -9.30 13.83
N ASP A 1140 1.75 -10.50 14.38
CA ASP A 1140 1.14 -10.64 15.70
C ASP A 1140 1.98 -9.98 16.81
N TYR A 1141 3.31 -9.96 16.65
CA TYR A 1141 4.23 -9.29 17.56
C TYR A 1141 4.26 -7.77 17.34
N PHE A 1142 4.20 -7.30 16.09
CA PHE A 1142 4.08 -5.88 15.79
C PHE A 1142 2.76 -5.30 16.30
N ASP A 1143 1.65 -6.01 16.19
CA ASP A 1143 0.35 -5.57 16.73
C ASP A 1143 0.36 -5.44 18.26
N VAL A 1144 1.06 -6.31 18.97
CA VAL A 1144 1.30 -6.19 20.43
C VAL A 1144 2.20 -4.99 20.77
N THR A 1145 3.14 -4.65 19.89
CA THR A 1145 4.09 -3.53 20.10
C THR A 1145 3.49 -2.17 19.72
N VAL A 1146 2.65 -2.15 18.68
CA VAL A 1146 1.90 -0.97 18.18
C VAL A 1146 0.78 -0.60 19.15
N SER A 1147 0.14 -1.59 19.79
CA SER A 1147 -0.95 -1.36 20.75
C SER A 1147 -0.51 -0.80 22.11
N THR A 1148 0.80 -0.66 22.37
CA THR A 1148 1.33 -0.32 23.70
C THR A 1148 2.05 1.05 23.82
N SER A 1149 2.13 1.88 22.77
CA SER A 1149 2.62 3.27 22.92
C SER A 1149 2.22 4.23 21.78
N VAL A 1150 1.89 5.48 22.13
CA VAL A 1150 1.66 6.58 21.18
C VAL A 1150 3.03 7.12 20.71
N ARG A 1151 3.29 7.10 19.40
CA ARG A 1151 4.58 7.53 18.80
C ARG A 1151 4.39 8.51 17.62
N LEU A 1152 5.36 9.40 17.44
CA LEU A 1152 5.41 10.41 16.37
C LEU A 1152 5.89 9.83 15.02
N PRO A 1153 5.58 10.45 13.87
CA PRO A 1153 5.96 9.94 12.53
C PRO A 1153 7.45 9.64 12.34
N ASN A 1154 8.32 10.44 12.98
CA ASN A 1154 9.78 10.30 12.90
C ASN A 1154 10.24 9.05 13.66
N GLN A 1155 9.54 8.73 14.76
CA GLN A 1155 9.76 7.53 15.54
C GLN A 1155 9.21 6.31 14.79
N TRP A 1156 8.12 6.45 14.03
CA TRP A 1156 7.65 5.41 13.11
C TRP A 1156 8.66 5.13 12.00
N LYS A 1157 9.27 6.18 11.44
CA LYS A 1157 10.34 6.03 10.45
C LYS A 1157 11.57 5.35 11.04
N ALA A 1158 12.03 5.78 12.22
CA ALA A 1158 13.15 5.15 12.91
C ALA A 1158 12.86 3.68 13.26
N LEU A 1159 11.65 3.38 13.75
CA LEU A 1159 11.23 2.00 14.07
C LEU A 1159 11.15 1.13 12.82
N ARG A 1160 10.64 1.68 11.71
CA ARG A 1160 10.59 1.00 10.42
C ARG A 1160 11.99 0.71 9.91
N ASP A 1161 12.88 1.69 9.95
CA ASP A 1161 14.27 1.54 9.48
C ASP A 1161 15.04 0.53 10.35
N GLU A 1162 14.78 0.52 11.66
CA GLU A 1162 15.34 -0.45 12.61
C GLU A 1162 14.75 -1.86 12.40
N ALA A 1163 13.45 -1.97 12.16
CA ALA A 1163 12.78 -3.23 11.81
C ALA A 1163 13.27 -3.81 10.49
N ILE A 1164 13.50 -2.98 9.46
CA ILE A 1164 14.09 -3.39 8.18
C ILE A 1164 15.52 -3.89 8.39
N LYS A 1165 16.32 -3.16 9.18
CA LYS A 1165 17.70 -3.55 9.51
C LYS A 1165 17.75 -4.86 10.28
N TRP A 1166 16.82 -5.04 11.23
CA TRP A 1166 16.67 -6.27 11.98
C TRP A 1166 16.22 -7.44 11.10
N GLY A 1167 15.21 -7.24 10.26
CA GLY A 1167 14.71 -8.26 9.33
C GLY A 1167 15.81 -8.79 8.42
N ARG A 1168 16.62 -7.90 7.83
CA ARG A 1168 17.81 -8.31 7.04
C ARG A 1168 18.78 -9.14 7.85
N LYS A 1169 19.14 -8.68 9.06
CA LYS A 1169 20.06 -9.40 9.95
C LYS A 1169 19.52 -10.76 10.38
N PHE A 1170 18.23 -10.86 10.65
CA PHE A 1170 17.54 -12.11 10.98
C PHE A 1170 17.62 -13.10 9.81
N PHE A 1171 17.27 -12.67 8.58
CA PHE A 1171 17.33 -13.55 7.41
C PHE A 1171 18.76 -13.96 7.04
N ASP A 1172 19.75 -13.09 7.23
CA ASP A 1172 21.15 -13.41 7.00
C ASP A 1172 21.67 -14.46 8.01
N GLU A 1173 21.27 -14.38 9.28
CA GLU A 1173 21.59 -15.42 10.27
C GLU A 1173 20.81 -16.71 10.05
N TYR A 1174 19.53 -16.62 9.68
CA TYR A 1174 18.70 -17.77 9.34
C TYR A 1174 19.26 -18.55 8.13
N LYS A 1175 19.76 -17.82 7.12
CA LYS A 1175 20.43 -18.39 5.95
C LYS A 1175 21.73 -19.15 6.29
N LYS A 1176 22.40 -18.80 7.40
CA LYS A 1176 23.57 -19.55 7.90
C LYS A 1176 23.18 -20.83 8.63
N ILE A 1177 22.00 -20.87 9.25
CA ILE A 1177 21.50 -22.02 9.99
C ILE A 1177 20.95 -23.10 9.04
N LEU A 1178 20.28 -22.69 7.96
CA LEU A 1178 19.56 -23.57 7.04
C LEU A 1178 20.40 -24.75 6.48
N PRO A 1179 21.66 -24.55 6.02
CA PRO A 1179 22.48 -25.64 5.48
C PRO A 1179 22.80 -26.72 6.53
N THR A 1180 22.94 -26.32 7.81
CA THR A 1180 23.30 -27.24 8.91
C THR A 1180 22.12 -28.03 9.44
N LEU A 1181 20.88 -27.64 9.09
CA LEU A 1181 19.66 -28.29 9.59
C LEU A 1181 19.53 -29.73 9.10
N THR A 1182 19.90 -29.97 7.84
CA THR A 1182 19.87 -31.29 7.21
C THR A 1182 20.95 -32.21 7.78
N ASP A 1183 22.13 -31.67 8.06
CA ASP A 1183 23.25 -32.41 8.65
C ASP A 1183 22.97 -32.76 10.12
N ASP A 1184 22.39 -31.84 10.88
CA ASP A 1184 21.96 -32.07 12.27
C ASP A 1184 20.84 -33.10 12.35
N LEU A 1185 19.86 -33.01 11.45
CA LEU A 1185 18.75 -33.96 11.38
C LEU A 1185 19.27 -35.35 11.03
N THR A 1186 20.16 -35.45 10.05
CA THR A 1186 20.77 -36.71 9.66
C THR A 1186 21.58 -37.31 10.81
N THR A 1187 22.39 -36.49 11.49
CA THR A 1187 23.20 -36.91 12.64
C THR A 1187 22.32 -37.37 13.82
N ASN A 1188 21.24 -36.65 14.12
CA ASN A 1188 20.32 -37.03 15.18
C ASN A 1188 19.51 -38.29 14.84
N ILE A 1189 19.08 -38.46 13.59
CA ILE A 1189 18.43 -39.69 13.12
C ILE A 1189 19.37 -40.88 13.31
N LEU A 1190 20.64 -40.77 12.91
CA LEU A 1190 21.63 -41.84 13.05
C LEU A 1190 21.90 -42.18 14.52
N ASN A 1191 22.04 -41.16 15.39
CA ASN A 1191 22.26 -41.36 16.82
C ASN A 1191 21.06 -41.98 17.53
N LEU A 1192 19.83 -41.53 17.22
CA LEU A 1192 18.61 -42.13 17.78
C LEU A 1192 18.40 -43.54 17.25
N LEU A 1193 18.71 -43.80 15.98
CA LEU A 1193 18.61 -45.13 15.40
C LEU A 1193 19.52 -46.09 16.14
N GLU A 1194 20.78 -45.72 16.37
CA GLU A 1194 21.74 -46.61 17.05
C GLU A 1194 21.34 -46.90 18.50
N ARG A 1195 20.78 -45.91 19.21
CA ARG A 1195 20.26 -46.08 20.58
C ARG A 1195 19.01 -46.97 20.63
N SER A 1196 18.08 -46.76 19.69
CA SER A 1196 16.77 -47.43 19.69
C SER A 1196 16.81 -48.80 19.00
N LYS A 1197 17.84 -49.09 18.19
CA LYS A 1197 17.98 -50.34 17.42
C LYS A 1197 17.88 -51.58 18.30
N GLY A 1198 18.52 -51.60 19.47
CA GLY A 1198 18.48 -52.76 20.38
C GLY A 1198 17.06 -53.08 20.85
N GLU A 1199 16.29 -52.05 21.23
CA GLU A 1199 14.92 -52.21 21.70
C GLU A 1199 13.95 -52.53 20.54
N ILE A 1200 14.09 -51.86 19.39
CA ILE A 1200 13.29 -52.16 18.19
C ILE A 1200 13.50 -53.61 17.74
N VAL A 1201 14.75 -54.09 17.73
CA VAL A 1201 15.08 -55.49 17.38
C VAL A 1201 14.51 -56.45 18.44
N LYS A 1202 14.61 -56.12 19.72
CA LYS A 1202 14.06 -56.94 20.80
C LYS A 1202 12.53 -57.05 20.72
N GLN A 1203 11.83 -55.94 20.47
CA GLN A 1203 10.38 -55.91 20.29
C GLN A 1203 9.94 -56.66 19.02
N ALA A 1204 10.68 -56.47 17.92
CA ALA A 1204 10.45 -57.24 16.68
C ALA A 1204 10.66 -58.75 16.90
N ALA A 1205 11.65 -59.14 17.73
CA ALA A 1205 11.90 -60.54 18.08
C ALA A 1205 10.85 -61.12 19.05
N LEU A 1206 10.26 -60.31 19.92
CA LEU A 1206 9.14 -60.72 20.78
C LEU A 1206 7.88 -61.03 19.98
N MET A 1207 7.66 -60.36 18.85
CA MET A 1207 6.58 -60.71 17.92
C MET A 1207 6.75 -62.10 17.28
N ILE A 1208 7.93 -62.73 17.39
CA ILE A 1208 8.23 -64.08 16.86
C ILE A 1208 7.97 -65.16 17.93
N ARG A 1209 7.86 -64.82 19.22
CA ARG A 1209 7.65 -65.78 20.31
C ARG A 1209 6.28 -65.62 20.94
N ASN A 1210 5.29 -66.32 20.38
CA ASN A 1210 4.11 -66.79 21.10
C ASN A 1210 3.80 -68.20 20.61
N ASP A 1211 3.78 -69.15 21.54
CA ASP A 1211 3.54 -70.59 21.35
C ASP A 1211 2.08 -70.88 20.95
N ASP A 1212 1.69 -70.56 19.73
CA ASP A 1212 0.40 -70.98 19.14
C ASP A 1212 0.68 -71.95 17.98
N PRO A 1213 0.18 -73.20 18.00
CA PRO A 1213 0.45 -74.20 16.97
C PRO A 1213 -0.37 -73.93 15.70
N ILE A 1214 -0.09 -72.81 15.04
CA ILE A 1214 -0.52 -72.52 13.66
C ILE A 1214 0.73 -72.09 12.86
N ASP A 1215 1.67 -73.02 12.80
CA ASP A 1215 2.90 -72.95 12.01
C ASP A 1215 2.65 -73.25 10.51
N ARG A 1216 1.49 -72.84 9.97
CA ARG A 1216 1.13 -73.01 8.55
C ARG A 1216 0.72 -71.73 7.82
N LEU A 1217 0.94 -70.54 8.40
CA LEU A 1217 0.74 -69.24 7.74
C LEU A 1217 2.01 -68.38 7.66
N LEU A 1218 3.19 -69.00 7.83
CA LEU A 1218 4.50 -68.35 7.71
C LEU A 1218 4.94 -68.13 6.25
N GLN A 1219 4.23 -67.25 5.56
CA GLN A 1219 4.82 -66.41 4.49
C GLN A 1219 4.67 -64.90 4.75
N ASP A 1220 3.84 -64.47 5.73
CA ASP A 1220 3.59 -63.05 6.01
C ASP A 1220 4.44 -62.46 7.16
N SER A 1221 5.13 -63.29 7.96
CA SER A 1221 5.87 -62.83 9.15
C SER A 1221 7.04 -61.90 8.81
N ARG A 1222 7.73 -62.12 7.67
CA ARG A 1222 8.82 -61.23 7.23
C ARG A 1222 8.29 -59.85 6.87
N LYS A 1223 7.12 -59.77 6.24
CA LYS A 1223 6.48 -58.50 5.89
C LYS A 1223 6.01 -57.76 7.15
N THR A 1224 5.38 -58.47 8.09
CA THR A 1224 4.96 -57.89 9.37
C THR A 1224 6.13 -57.37 10.20
N ILE A 1225 7.25 -58.10 10.24
CA ILE A 1225 8.47 -57.63 10.94
C ILE A 1225 9.09 -56.44 10.21
N ILE A 1226 9.16 -56.46 8.88
CA ILE A 1226 9.67 -55.32 8.08
C ILE A 1226 8.78 -54.09 8.28
N ASP A 1227 7.46 -54.26 8.26
CA ASP A 1227 6.50 -53.19 8.47
C ASP A 1227 6.56 -52.65 9.91
N TYR A 1228 6.72 -53.51 10.91
CA TYR A 1228 6.93 -53.11 12.30
C TYR A 1228 8.22 -52.32 12.48
N VAL A 1229 9.35 -52.83 11.96
CA VAL A 1229 10.64 -52.14 12.03
C VAL A 1229 10.57 -50.81 11.29
N ARG A 1230 9.91 -50.76 10.11
CA ARG A 1230 9.72 -49.52 9.36
C ARG A 1230 8.91 -48.50 10.16
N ILE A 1231 7.78 -48.89 10.74
CA ILE A 1231 6.93 -48.00 11.55
C ILE A 1231 7.67 -47.55 12.80
N ALA A 1232 8.40 -48.45 13.48
CA ALA A 1232 9.17 -48.13 14.67
C ALA A 1232 10.32 -47.15 14.36
N VAL A 1233 11.06 -47.34 13.26
CA VAL A 1233 12.08 -46.38 12.82
C VAL A 1233 11.44 -45.04 12.43
N GLN A 1234 10.30 -45.06 11.75
CA GLN A 1234 9.65 -43.81 11.35
C GLN A 1234 9.13 -43.02 12.56
N GLU A 1235 8.43 -43.66 13.49
CA GLU A 1235 7.77 -42.99 14.63
C GLU A 1235 8.73 -42.76 15.81
N GLN A 1236 9.61 -43.71 16.13
CA GLN A 1236 10.47 -43.61 17.32
C GLN A 1236 11.85 -43.03 17.04
N VAL A 1237 12.30 -43.02 15.78
CA VAL A 1237 13.62 -42.51 15.40
C VAL A 1237 13.49 -41.24 14.58
N ILE A 1238 12.86 -41.30 13.41
CA ILE A 1238 12.84 -40.16 12.48
C ILE A 1238 12.02 -39.00 13.05
N LYS A 1239 10.81 -39.26 13.52
CA LYS A 1239 9.91 -38.23 14.05
C LYS A 1239 10.43 -37.60 15.35
N VAL A 1240 11.04 -38.40 16.22
CA VAL A 1240 11.64 -37.92 17.47
C VAL A 1240 12.90 -37.10 17.18
N ALA A 1241 13.80 -37.58 16.31
CA ALA A 1241 14.98 -36.83 15.90
C ALA A 1241 14.63 -35.51 15.20
N ALA A 1242 13.60 -35.51 14.36
CA ALA A 1242 13.09 -34.29 13.72
C ALA A 1242 12.55 -33.30 14.76
N ASN A 1243 11.71 -33.76 15.69
CA ASN A 1243 11.20 -32.90 16.75
C ASN A 1243 12.32 -32.36 17.64
N ASP A 1244 13.33 -33.15 17.99
CA ASP A 1244 14.45 -32.70 18.82
C ASP A 1244 15.29 -31.63 18.12
N VAL A 1245 15.58 -31.80 16.82
CA VAL A 1245 16.28 -30.77 16.03
C VAL A 1245 15.44 -29.51 15.89
N ILE A 1246 14.15 -29.64 15.62
CA ILE A 1246 13.23 -28.51 15.50
C ILE A 1246 13.13 -27.74 16.82
N ILE A 1247 12.97 -28.43 17.95
CA ILE A 1247 12.89 -27.81 19.28
C ILE A 1247 14.20 -27.10 19.61
N LYS A 1248 15.35 -27.76 19.41
CA LYS A 1248 16.67 -27.17 19.68
C LYS A 1248 16.91 -25.91 18.84
N ARG A 1249 16.63 -25.95 17.54
CA ARG A 1249 16.85 -24.81 16.64
C ARG A 1249 15.82 -23.70 16.86
N ARG A 1250 14.58 -24.04 17.22
CA ARG A 1250 13.59 -23.08 17.70
C ARG A 1250 14.09 -22.33 18.93
N ASP A 1251 14.69 -23.04 19.88
CA ASP A 1251 15.18 -22.43 21.12
C ASP A 1251 16.46 -21.59 20.87
N GLU A 1252 17.33 -21.97 19.94
CA GLU A 1252 18.46 -21.14 19.48
C GLU A 1252 18.01 -19.84 18.80
N VAL A 1253 17.02 -19.92 17.90
CA VAL A 1253 16.39 -18.75 17.27
C VAL A 1253 15.72 -17.87 18.32
N LYS A 1254 15.00 -18.47 19.26
CA LYS A 1254 14.38 -17.76 20.39
C LYS A 1254 15.41 -17.04 21.26
N ASN A 1255 16.55 -17.66 21.53
CA ASN A 1255 17.64 -17.06 22.31
C ASN A 1255 18.37 -15.95 21.54
N PHE A 1256 18.56 -16.11 20.22
CA PHE A 1256 19.09 -15.04 19.35
C PHE A 1256 18.17 -13.82 19.35
N ILE A 1257 16.86 -14.03 19.21
CA ILE A 1257 15.84 -12.99 19.30
C ILE A 1257 15.91 -12.31 20.67
N ALA A 1258 15.89 -13.09 21.76
CA ALA A 1258 15.94 -12.56 23.13
C ALA A 1258 17.21 -11.74 23.43
N GLY A 1259 18.38 -12.19 22.95
CA GLY A 1259 19.65 -11.50 23.17
C GLY A 1259 19.76 -10.17 22.41
N HIS A 1260 19.07 -10.03 21.28
CA HIS A 1260 19.06 -8.77 20.53
C HIS A 1260 18.09 -7.73 21.11
N PHE A 1261 17.02 -8.17 21.77
CA PHE A 1261 16.09 -7.28 22.48
C PHE A 1261 16.56 -6.87 23.89
N GLN A 1262 17.56 -7.56 24.44
CA GLN A 1262 18.24 -7.15 25.68
C GLN A 1262 19.34 -6.10 25.45
N GLN A 1263 19.82 -5.94 24.21
CA GLN A 1263 20.75 -4.89 23.78
C GLN A 1263 19.97 -3.68 23.28
#